data_AF-A0A7Y5QDP1-F1
#
_entry.id   AF-A0A7Y5QDP1-F1
#
_cell.length_a   1.000
_cell.length_b   1.000
_cell.length_c   1.000
_cell.angle_alpha   90.00
_cell.angle_beta   90.00
_cell.angle_gamma   90.00
#
_symmetry.space_group_name_H-M   'P 1'
#
loop_
_entity.id
_entity.type
_entity.pdbx_description
1 polymer ?
#
loop_
_entity_poly.entity_id
_entity_poly.type
_entity_poly.pdbx_seq_one_letter_code
_entity_poly.pdbx_strand_id
1 'polypeptide(L)'
;MLTQTSGTAQLGVLLEHFYYGQLFYQGRPQGELQLLASSPGVSSEQVEEALNASRIPPMPGVPNGSWALVRGKSLPFLLAQAQIGSKGQSMRHVILMSPEGLRGLGGNLTALSRLVEGQMPTYEHVGNTVPPLTFSPTPPSGDDQQRALLALLGAARDRMDVVEALLSALIQGVQIVVRGAPNDLGTRAGFIEGLLALLPPPARFGVTFATHTLPSTRVDAQVRFYTDEPLPQNALIYDWEKGQVDGKRTPDEYSKYIKSLLRLDLQMVVDQTLTLTPVAGWRLKRGEALAEALTYAARRMVVDAAVTNNQPIEAAEVARILAEDPTLDEATSAAYVRHLLAFALVLEEIEQTDLLSLVVRGKPALERVILQQMDDALGVGKADRVYRVLARWLSNPFGFSGMYWVEMTQKATIAYAEQLAQRRQIEALNAFLRHVRKNQWNIEVSGIIPQLIEVALPLASLNESLAANVFALGASALPGDRWRRFVTLKPLIEKLPEGLKRLAAYLNNDDRTIPPVGLMAQIATEFGEEWRPLMITRLIEAALLAERRDLIDAAALALLARAAPVDLGSQETTYLWIVRSLSDDATVQRLGPAAAHHLLRILLLRGRYDELAAGVMRQGRLIYPPDKQMQFANMLRALFHDTRIEVAAVAPALSALSTQGLKPLPLAMAYYGALEQHNWPPGLDEAATELTRLVFSNRLILEAIQFELIIELLDYHVRRRDENYIARVTSLIPAAAIRRGDSAIDALVRIYRSLDWSAEIKATGLDMLRRYIRLSGDSFAPKVIAQLKLDLGAEVSAALEATHIMRRLIGGEELADYAYSLHTTAKFLYDTGLTYTDRGNLPSVPSLMSDLDSLNGNLTDAERRAIANAILDVGRALVVLSDRHRRFHAKDTDEQIQTQLDGAGNVETIFDIFRVMAGYFGRGRRLSVRTDRLLTNHPLGDRAAPALMREVQQINRLLKTALRAFGEDEKIALTPAAIRGELESLWAVIALYERRTLVKDLAIDLQRIPELALMITEKADVRTLQDSGVAKRLDMNRQRPENTLEFYRFVHGYFKARVRGD
;
A
#
# COMPACT_ATOMS: atom_id res chain seq x y z
N MET A 1 -7.52 -7.84 -48.54
CA MET A 1 -8.69 -8.72 -48.47
C MET A 1 -9.42 -8.61 -49.79
N LEU A 2 -9.81 -9.77 -50.32
CA LEU A 2 -10.31 -10.00 -51.68
C LEU A 2 -11.48 -9.08 -52.06
N THR A 3 -11.36 -8.47 -53.24
CA THR A 3 -12.47 -7.94 -54.03
C THR A 3 -13.39 -9.10 -54.41
N GLN A 4 -14.31 -9.43 -53.50
CA GLN A 4 -15.52 -10.16 -53.87
C GLN A 4 -16.42 -9.18 -54.63
N THR A 5 -16.30 -9.21 -55.95
CA THR A 5 -17.39 -8.90 -56.87
C THR A 5 -18.55 -9.87 -56.60
N SER A 6 -19.28 -9.63 -55.52
CA SER A 6 -20.57 -10.24 -55.28
C SER A 6 -21.56 -9.52 -56.19
N GLY A 7 -21.79 -10.12 -57.36
CA GLY A 7 -23.02 -9.92 -58.12
C GLY A 7 -24.20 -10.31 -57.24
N THR A 8 -24.64 -9.37 -56.41
CA THR A 8 -25.88 -9.47 -55.67
C THR A 8 -26.98 -9.23 -56.67
N ALA A 9 -27.77 -10.27 -56.96
CA ALA A 9 -29.07 -10.10 -57.59
C ALA A 9 -29.78 -8.99 -56.81
N GLN A 10 -30.12 -7.87 -57.48
CA GLN A 10 -30.85 -6.77 -56.86
C GLN A 10 -32.21 -7.30 -56.39
N LEU A 11 -32.29 -7.66 -55.10
CA LEU A 11 -33.53 -7.97 -54.43
C LEU A 11 -34.40 -6.72 -54.49
N GLY A 12 -35.52 -6.78 -55.22
CA GLY A 12 -36.48 -5.69 -55.29
C GLY A 12 -36.97 -5.35 -53.88
N VAL A 13 -37.03 -4.06 -53.56
CA VAL A 13 -37.58 -3.54 -52.31
C VAL A 13 -39.10 -3.54 -52.45
N LEU A 14 -39.82 -4.09 -51.45
CA LEU A 14 -41.27 -3.97 -51.36
C LEU A 14 -41.64 -2.64 -50.73
N LEU A 15 -42.49 -1.86 -51.40
CA LEU A 15 -42.94 -0.55 -50.98
C LEU A 15 -44.43 -0.58 -50.64
N GLU A 16 -44.76 -0.14 -49.43
CA GLU A 16 -46.14 0.02 -48.97
C GLU A 16 -46.73 1.30 -49.55
N HIS A 17 -48.01 1.28 -49.94
CA HIS A 17 -48.68 2.41 -50.56
C HIS A 17 -50.19 2.43 -50.30
N PHE A 18 -50.81 3.58 -50.54
CA PHE A 18 -52.25 3.73 -50.43
C PHE A 18 -52.82 4.78 -51.40
N TYR A 19 -54.11 4.68 -51.67
CA TYR A 19 -54.88 5.64 -52.46
C TYR A 19 -55.89 6.36 -51.56
N TYR A 20 -55.90 7.69 -51.65
CA TYR A 20 -56.78 8.58 -50.92
C TYR A 20 -57.52 9.50 -51.89
N GLY A 21 -58.85 9.46 -51.93
CA GLY A 21 -59.59 10.13 -53.00
C GLY A 21 -61.11 10.01 -52.86
N GLN A 22 -61.81 10.34 -53.94
CA GLN A 22 -63.27 10.23 -54.02
C GLN A 22 -63.69 8.84 -54.50
N LEU A 23 -64.82 8.34 -53.98
CA LEU A 23 -65.45 7.13 -54.51
C LEU A 23 -66.07 7.42 -55.87
N PHE A 24 -66.06 6.42 -56.75
CA PHE A 24 -66.70 6.48 -58.05
C PHE A 24 -67.93 5.57 -58.03
N TYR A 25 -69.13 6.16 -57.99
CA TYR A 25 -70.40 5.42 -57.88
C TYR A 25 -71.42 5.99 -58.87
N GLN A 26 -72.13 5.10 -59.59
CA GLN A 26 -73.12 5.47 -60.63
C GLN A 26 -72.60 6.47 -61.69
N GLY A 27 -71.35 6.31 -62.12
CA GLY A 27 -70.77 7.10 -63.22
C GLY A 27 -70.34 8.53 -62.83
N ARG A 28 -70.35 8.89 -61.55
CA ARG A 28 -69.89 10.20 -61.05
C ARG A 28 -69.02 10.03 -59.78
N PRO A 29 -68.01 10.89 -59.57
CA PRO A 29 -67.29 10.95 -58.29
C PRO A 29 -68.21 11.49 -57.19
N GLN A 30 -68.19 10.87 -56.01
CA GLN A 30 -69.01 11.25 -54.86
C GLN A 30 -68.17 11.42 -53.58
N GLY A 31 -68.62 12.34 -52.71
CA GLY A 31 -68.12 12.51 -51.35
C GLY A 31 -66.85 13.36 -51.21
N GLU A 32 -66.44 13.53 -49.95
CA GLU A 32 -65.15 14.08 -49.56
C GLU A 32 -64.02 13.06 -49.80
N LEU A 33 -62.77 13.52 -49.78
CA LEU A 33 -61.62 12.66 -49.94
C LEU A 33 -61.50 11.73 -48.72
N GLN A 34 -61.31 10.43 -48.96
CA GLN A 34 -61.16 9.41 -47.91
C GLN A 34 -60.19 8.31 -48.34
N LEU A 35 -59.76 7.47 -47.39
CA LEU A 35 -58.86 6.35 -47.67
C LEU A 35 -59.62 5.28 -48.47
N LEU A 36 -59.22 5.08 -49.72
CA LEU A 36 -59.90 4.19 -50.66
C LEU A 36 -59.32 2.77 -50.58
N ALA A 37 -58.00 2.67 -50.63
CA ALA A 37 -57.29 1.41 -50.60
C ALA A 37 -55.89 1.56 -49.99
N SER A 38 -55.39 0.52 -49.31
CA SER A 38 -54.04 0.51 -48.73
C SER A 38 -53.41 -0.88 -48.77
N SER A 39 -52.09 -0.95 -48.81
CA SER A 39 -51.37 -2.20 -48.64
C SER A 39 -51.32 -2.66 -47.17
N PRO A 40 -51.08 -3.95 -46.88
CA PRO A 40 -51.23 -4.51 -45.53
C PRO A 40 -50.34 -3.88 -44.46
N GLY A 41 -49.19 -3.32 -44.85
CA GLY A 41 -48.23 -2.71 -43.92
C GLY A 41 -48.52 -1.24 -43.58
N VAL A 42 -49.56 -0.62 -44.15
CA VAL A 42 -49.90 0.79 -43.92
C VAL A 42 -50.83 0.94 -42.70
N SER A 43 -50.38 1.66 -41.67
CA SER A 43 -51.21 1.98 -40.50
C SER A 43 -52.02 3.27 -40.67
N SER A 44 -53.13 3.41 -39.93
CA SER A 44 -53.97 4.62 -39.98
C SER A 44 -53.23 5.88 -39.54
N GLU A 45 -52.32 5.79 -38.57
CA GLU A 45 -51.45 6.90 -38.14
C GLU A 45 -50.50 7.33 -39.27
N GLN A 46 -49.93 6.36 -40.00
CA GLN A 46 -49.09 6.64 -41.15
C GLN A 46 -49.87 7.32 -42.28
N VAL A 47 -51.14 6.95 -42.51
CA VAL A 47 -52.00 7.62 -43.50
C VAL A 47 -52.23 9.08 -43.12
N GLU A 48 -52.62 9.36 -41.86
CA GLU A 48 -52.90 10.72 -41.41
C GLU A 48 -51.67 11.63 -41.53
N GLU A 49 -50.51 11.16 -41.07
CA GLU A 49 -49.27 11.92 -41.18
C GLU A 49 -48.86 12.11 -42.65
N ALA A 50 -48.94 11.05 -43.47
CA ALA A 50 -48.56 11.13 -44.86
C ALA A 50 -49.42 12.14 -45.64
N LEU A 51 -50.72 12.18 -45.39
CA LEU A 51 -51.63 13.16 -45.99
C LEU A 51 -51.37 14.58 -45.53
N ASN A 52 -50.87 14.77 -44.30
CA ASN A 52 -50.44 16.07 -43.81
C ASN A 52 -49.14 16.55 -44.45
N ALA A 53 -48.17 15.64 -44.65
CA ALA A 53 -46.88 15.95 -45.25
C ALA A 53 -46.94 16.12 -46.77
N SER A 54 -47.86 15.44 -47.46
CA SER A 54 -47.93 15.36 -48.93
C SER A 54 -49.10 16.12 -49.56
N ARG A 55 -49.45 17.30 -49.03
CA ARG A 55 -50.60 18.12 -49.49
C ARG A 55 -50.37 18.80 -50.84
N ILE A 56 -50.02 18.06 -51.89
CA ILE A 56 -49.83 18.61 -53.23
C ILE A 56 -51.17 18.67 -54.02
N PRO A 57 -51.38 19.71 -54.84
CA PRO A 57 -52.54 19.82 -55.73
C PRO A 57 -52.30 19.11 -57.07
N PRO A 58 -53.33 18.54 -57.72
CA PRO A 58 -53.18 18.04 -59.08
C PRO A 58 -52.87 19.18 -60.04
N MET A 59 -52.00 18.93 -61.03
CA MET A 59 -51.69 19.93 -62.06
C MET A 59 -52.80 19.96 -63.13
N PRO A 60 -53.45 21.10 -63.39
CA PRO A 60 -54.49 21.18 -64.41
C PRO A 60 -53.96 20.85 -65.81
N GLY A 61 -54.72 20.05 -66.57
CA GLY A 61 -54.39 19.73 -67.97
C GLY A 61 -53.23 18.76 -68.18
N VAL A 62 -52.63 18.23 -67.11
CA VAL A 62 -51.55 17.23 -67.19
C VAL A 62 -52.10 15.85 -66.80
N PRO A 63 -52.07 14.86 -67.72
CA PRO A 63 -52.66 13.54 -67.48
C PRO A 63 -52.16 12.87 -66.19
N ASN A 64 -50.85 12.88 -65.92
CA ASN A 64 -50.27 12.25 -64.73
C ASN A 64 -50.32 13.15 -63.48
N GLY A 65 -50.97 14.31 -63.57
CA GLY A 65 -51.14 15.26 -62.48
C GLY A 65 -49.82 15.88 -62.01
N SER A 66 -49.61 15.92 -60.71
CA SER A 66 -48.36 16.34 -60.07
C SER A 66 -47.85 15.26 -59.13
N TRP A 67 -46.56 15.28 -58.86
CA TRP A 67 -45.95 14.42 -57.87
C TRP A 67 -44.81 15.10 -57.10
N ALA A 68 -44.51 14.56 -55.93
CA ALA A 68 -43.54 15.11 -55.01
C ALA A 68 -42.84 14.00 -54.21
N LEU A 69 -41.56 14.23 -53.91
CA LEU A 69 -40.81 13.48 -52.92
C LEU A 69 -40.65 14.37 -51.70
N VAL A 70 -41.32 14.02 -50.60
CA VAL A 70 -41.36 14.82 -49.35
C VAL A 70 -41.00 13.96 -48.14
N ARG A 71 -40.83 14.58 -46.98
CA ARG A 71 -40.54 13.86 -45.72
C ARG A 71 -41.66 14.08 -44.71
N GLY A 72 -42.03 13.02 -43.98
CA GLY A 72 -42.89 13.15 -42.80
C GLY A 72 -42.13 13.66 -41.57
N LYS A 73 -42.86 13.86 -40.47
CA LYS A 73 -42.27 14.16 -39.15
C LYS A 73 -41.70 12.90 -38.48
N SER A 74 -42.46 11.81 -38.52
CA SER A 74 -42.11 10.49 -37.99
C SER A 74 -42.03 9.43 -39.09
N LEU A 75 -42.69 9.66 -40.23
CA LEU A 75 -42.58 8.84 -41.43
C LEU A 75 -41.25 9.08 -42.16
N PRO A 76 -40.77 8.08 -42.93
CA PRO A 76 -39.63 8.24 -43.81
C PRO A 76 -40.00 9.18 -44.99
N PHE A 77 -39.42 8.92 -46.17
CA PHE A 77 -39.75 9.70 -47.36
C PHE A 77 -41.06 9.21 -47.97
N LEU A 78 -41.80 10.12 -48.58
CA LEU A 78 -43.09 9.89 -49.20
C LEU A 78 -43.00 10.31 -50.66
N LEU A 79 -43.23 9.37 -51.57
CA LEU A 79 -43.52 9.69 -52.96
C LEU A 79 -45.04 9.85 -53.08
N ALA A 80 -45.50 11.07 -53.31
CA ALA A 80 -46.92 11.38 -53.44
C ALA A 80 -47.23 11.87 -54.85
N GLN A 81 -48.32 11.38 -55.41
CA GLN A 81 -48.90 11.83 -56.67
C GLN A 81 -50.32 12.35 -56.42
N ALA A 82 -50.67 13.49 -57.00
CA ALA A 82 -52.03 14.02 -57.02
C ALA A 82 -52.50 14.17 -58.47
N GLN A 83 -53.63 13.55 -58.81
CA GLN A 83 -54.16 13.52 -60.18
C GLN A 83 -55.68 13.63 -60.17
N ILE A 84 -56.23 14.28 -61.20
CA ILE A 84 -57.65 14.16 -61.54
C ILE A 84 -57.77 12.98 -62.49
N GLY A 85 -58.40 11.90 -62.04
CA GLY A 85 -58.54 10.67 -62.81
C GLY A 85 -59.39 10.84 -64.08
N SER A 86 -59.32 9.87 -64.98
CA SER A 86 -60.03 9.88 -66.27
C SER A 86 -61.56 10.01 -66.18
N LYS A 87 -62.16 9.82 -65.00
CA LYS A 87 -63.60 9.98 -64.73
C LYS A 87 -63.92 11.22 -63.88
N GLY A 88 -62.97 12.14 -63.72
CA GLY A 88 -63.13 13.39 -62.99
C GLY A 88 -62.93 13.29 -61.48
N GLN A 89 -62.57 12.12 -60.96
CA GLN A 89 -62.33 11.90 -59.53
C GLN A 89 -60.98 12.48 -59.09
N SER A 90 -60.95 13.21 -57.97
CA SER A 90 -59.69 13.69 -57.38
C SER A 90 -59.06 12.58 -56.53
N MET A 91 -57.80 12.26 -56.78
CA MET A 91 -57.08 11.19 -56.07
C MET A 91 -55.63 11.58 -55.74
N ARG A 92 -55.15 11.02 -54.63
CA ARG A 92 -53.75 10.98 -54.23
C ARG A 92 -53.30 9.54 -54.08
N HIS A 93 -52.13 9.24 -54.65
CA HIS A 93 -51.42 7.99 -54.43
C HIS A 93 -50.16 8.30 -53.64
N VAL A 94 -49.98 7.63 -52.50
CA VAL A 94 -48.84 7.86 -51.62
C VAL A 94 -48.10 6.56 -51.41
N ILE A 95 -46.79 6.58 -51.66
CA ILE A 95 -45.88 5.45 -51.53
C ILE A 95 -44.87 5.77 -50.42
N LEU A 96 -44.74 4.86 -49.46
CA LEU A 96 -43.79 4.96 -48.36
C LEU A 96 -42.41 4.51 -48.86
N MET A 97 -41.49 5.46 -49.03
CA MET A 97 -40.14 5.22 -49.56
C MET A 97 -39.16 4.95 -48.42
N SER A 98 -38.43 3.83 -48.51
CA SER A 98 -37.33 3.55 -47.58
C SER A 98 -36.10 4.43 -47.90
N PRO A 99 -35.37 4.92 -46.88
CA PRO A 99 -34.12 5.67 -47.10
C PRO A 99 -33.08 4.86 -47.88
N GLU A 100 -33.05 3.53 -47.71
CA GLU A 100 -32.14 2.63 -48.44
C GLU A 100 -32.49 2.55 -49.92
N GLY A 101 -33.79 2.45 -50.27
CA GLY A 101 -34.25 2.47 -51.65
C GLY A 101 -33.89 3.78 -52.36
N LEU A 102 -34.07 4.92 -51.68
CA LEU A 102 -33.70 6.23 -52.24
C LEU A 102 -32.18 6.42 -52.35
N ARG A 103 -31.39 5.88 -51.42
CA ARG A 103 -29.92 5.85 -51.56
C ARG A 103 -29.48 5.01 -52.75
N GLY A 104 -30.09 3.84 -52.94
CA GLY A 104 -29.83 2.96 -54.08
C GLY A 104 -30.17 3.60 -55.43
N LEU A 105 -31.15 4.52 -55.47
CA LEU A 105 -31.48 5.28 -56.67
C LEU A 105 -30.42 6.28 -57.08
N GLY A 106 -29.54 6.74 -56.17
CA GLY A 106 -28.47 7.68 -56.50
C GLY A 106 -28.95 8.96 -57.22
N GLY A 107 -30.19 9.40 -56.98
CA GLY A 107 -30.81 10.56 -57.63
C GLY A 107 -31.49 10.28 -58.98
N ASN A 108 -31.63 9.01 -59.41
CA ASN A 108 -32.29 8.64 -60.65
C ASN A 108 -33.81 8.87 -60.60
N LEU A 109 -34.26 10.06 -61.03
CA LEU A 109 -35.68 10.42 -61.01
C LEU A 109 -36.46 9.76 -62.15
N THR A 110 -35.77 9.34 -63.21
CA THR A 110 -36.36 8.57 -64.31
C THR A 110 -36.79 7.17 -63.85
N ALA A 111 -36.03 6.54 -62.95
CA ALA A 111 -36.44 5.28 -62.32
C ALA A 111 -37.59 5.50 -61.32
N LEU A 112 -37.56 6.61 -60.58
CA LEU A 112 -38.61 6.96 -59.60
C LEU A 112 -39.96 7.27 -60.27
N SER A 113 -39.95 7.93 -61.43
CA SER A 113 -41.18 8.29 -62.16
C SER A 113 -41.98 7.08 -62.66
N ARG A 114 -41.38 5.88 -62.72
CA ARG A 114 -42.09 4.63 -63.04
C ARG A 114 -43.08 4.19 -61.96
N LEU A 115 -42.95 4.73 -60.74
CA LEU A 115 -43.90 4.50 -59.64
C LEU A 115 -45.11 5.43 -59.67
N VAL A 116 -45.10 6.43 -60.57
CA VAL A 116 -46.20 7.39 -60.76
C VAL A 116 -47.20 6.79 -61.74
N GLU A 117 -48.47 6.77 -61.35
CA GLU A 117 -49.54 6.17 -62.14
C GLU A 117 -49.87 7.03 -63.37
N GLY A 118 -49.94 6.42 -64.55
CA GLY A 118 -50.46 7.11 -65.74
C GLY A 118 -51.97 7.34 -65.66
N GLN A 119 -52.69 6.39 -65.06
CA GLN A 119 -54.15 6.44 -64.91
C GLN A 119 -54.55 5.96 -63.52
N MET A 120 -55.14 6.84 -62.71
CA MET A 120 -55.60 6.49 -61.37
C MET A 120 -56.71 5.41 -61.40
N PRO A 121 -56.64 4.39 -60.51
CA PRO A 121 -57.69 3.38 -60.38
C PRO A 121 -59.00 3.97 -59.85
N THR A 122 -60.13 3.29 -60.07
CA THR A 122 -61.45 3.67 -59.54
C THR A 122 -61.90 2.72 -58.43
N TYR A 123 -62.51 3.27 -57.38
CA TYR A 123 -62.98 2.50 -56.22
C TYR A 123 -64.46 2.81 -55.95
N GLU A 124 -65.28 1.75 -55.84
CA GLU A 124 -66.71 1.87 -55.51
C GLU A 124 -66.98 1.84 -53.99
N HIS A 125 -66.06 1.26 -53.21
CA HIS A 125 -66.15 1.14 -51.75
C HIS A 125 -64.78 1.47 -51.11
N VAL A 126 -64.79 1.84 -49.81
CA VAL A 126 -63.58 2.08 -49.02
C VAL A 126 -63.03 0.80 -48.41
N GLY A 127 -61.73 0.79 -48.09
CA GLY A 127 -61.09 -0.29 -47.34
C GLY A 127 -60.53 -1.43 -48.22
N ASN A 128 -60.34 -1.19 -49.51
CA ASN A 128 -59.76 -2.20 -50.40
C ASN A 128 -58.28 -2.45 -50.03
N THR A 129 -57.85 -3.72 -50.03
CA THR A 129 -56.44 -4.07 -49.85
C THR A 129 -55.74 -4.14 -51.21
N VAL A 130 -54.59 -3.47 -51.35
CA VAL A 130 -53.72 -3.53 -52.55
C VAL A 130 -52.39 -4.23 -52.24
N PRO A 131 -51.79 -4.96 -53.19
CA PRO A 131 -50.48 -5.58 -52.98
C PRO A 131 -49.36 -4.51 -52.90
N PRO A 132 -48.30 -4.72 -52.10
CA PRO A 132 -47.13 -3.84 -52.10
C PRO A 132 -46.47 -3.73 -53.48
N LEU A 133 -45.82 -2.60 -53.77
CA LEU A 133 -45.12 -2.36 -55.03
C LEU A 133 -43.69 -2.92 -54.98
N THR A 134 -43.28 -3.68 -55.99
CA THR A 134 -41.88 -4.12 -56.14
C THR A 134 -41.07 -3.04 -56.84
N PHE A 135 -40.00 -2.57 -56.21
CA PHE A 135 -39.13 -1.52 -56.72
C PHE A 135 -37.66 -1.93 -56.74
N SER A 136 -37.02 -1.85 -57.90
CA SER A 136 -35.58 -2.12 -58.05
C SER A 136 -34.83 -0.80 -58.28
N PRO A 137 -34.22 -0.21 -57.24
CA PRO A 137 -33.52 1.05 -57.39
C PRO A 137 -32.22 0.87 -58.18
N THR A 138 -32.08 1.60 -59.28
CA THR A 138 -30.87 1.63 -60.10
C THR A 138 -30.27 3.04 -60.16
N PRO A 139 -29.00 3.23 -59.78
CA PRO A 139 -28.35 4.54 -59.88
C PRO A 139 -28.23 4.98 -61.34
N PRO A 140 -28.14 6.30 -61.61
CA PRO A 140 -27.99 6.80 -62.98
C PRO A 140 -26.57 6.49 -63.48
N SER A 141 -26.43 6.07 -64.74
CA SER A 141 -25.11 5.87 -65.35
C SER A 141 -24.35 7.19 -65.52
N GLY A 142 -23.05 7.14 -65.79
CA GLY A 142 -22.25 8.35 -66.06
C GLY A 142 -22.84 9.19 -67.20
N ASP A 143 -23.22 8.53 -68.29
CA ASP A 143 -23.86 9.16 -69.45
C ASP A 143 -25.22 9.78 -69.10
N ASP A 144 -26.02 9.13 -68.25
CA ASP A 144 -27.30 9.69 -67.77
C ASP A 144 -27.07 10.95 -66.95
N GLN A 145 -26.07 10.94 -66.06
CA GLN A 145 -25.72 12.09 -65.24
C GLN A 145 -25.20 13.25 -66.10
N GLN A 146 -24.36 12.98 -67.10
CA GLN A 146 -23.88 13.99 -68.02
C GLN A 146 -25.02 14.61 -68.84
N ARG A 147 -25.98 13.79 -69.31
CA ARG A 147 -27.19 14.29 -69.99
C ARG A 147 -28.06 15.16 -69.09
N ALA A 148 -28.21 14.78 -67.82
CA ALA A 148 -28.94 15.58 -66.84
C ALA A 148 -28.25 16.92 -66.54
N LEU A 149 -26.91 16.94 -66.45
CA LEU A 149 -26.12 18.17 -66.32
C LEU A 149 -26.24 19.08 -67.54
N LEU A 150 -26.22 18.52 -68.76
CA LEU A 150 -26.47 19.26 -69.99
C LEU A 150 -27.88 19.87 -70.01
N ALA A 151 -28.89 19.12 -69.58
CA ALA A 151 -30.25 19.62 -69.48
C ALA A 151 -30.38 20.78 -68.46
N LEU A 152 -29.69 20.69 -67.32
CA LEU A 152 -29.62 21.76 -66.34
C LEU A 152 -28.93 23.01 -66.88
N LEU A 153 -27.81 22.86 -67.59
CA LEU A 153 -27.12 23.98 -68.22
C LEU A 153 -28.00 24.65 -69.28
N GLY A 154 -28.68 23.86 -70.11
CA GLY A 154 -29.65 24.37 -71.08
C GLY A 154 -30.78 25.16 -70.43
N ALA A 155 -31.35 24.65 -69.33
CA ALA A 155 -32.36 25.38 -68.55
C ALA A 155 -31.78 26.69 -67.97
N ALA A 156 -30.57 26.64 -67.42
CA ALA A 156 -29.86 27.80 -66.88
C ALA A 156 -29.33 28.76 -67.97
N ARG A 157 -29.52 28.49 -69.27
CA ARG A 157 -28.97 29.26 -70.39
C ARG A 157 -27.44 29.39 -70.34
N ASP A 158 -26.77 28.30 -70.00
CA ASP A 158 -25.31 28.18 -69.84
C ASP A 158 -24.69 29.13 -68.80
N ARG A 159 -25.52 29.68 -67.91
CA ARG A 159 -25.10 30.58 -66.85
C ARG A 159 -24.63 29.85 -65.61
N MET A 160 -23.31 29.70 -65.49
CA MET A 160 -22.68 29.03 -64.34
C MET A 160 -22.94 29.73 -63.00
N ASP A 161 -23.16 31.04 -62.98
CA ASP A 161 -23.51 31.79 -61.77
C ASP A 161 -24.92 31.43 -61.26
N VAL A 162 -25.84 31.08 -62.17
CA VAL A 162 -27.19 30.60 -61.83
C VAL A 162 -27.11 29.19 -61.26
N VAL A 163 -26.35 28.30 -61.91
CA VAL A 163 -26.14 26.92 -61.43
C VAL A 163 -25.48 26.90 -60.04
N GLU A 164 -24.47 27.75 -59.82
CA GLU A 164 -23.83 27.92 -58.51
C GLU A 164 -24.84 28.38 -57.45
N ALA A 165 -25.68 29.38 -57.75
CA ALA A 165 -26.67 29.89 -56.81
C ALA A 165 -27.73 28.82 -56.45
N LEU A 166 -28.20 28.06 -57.45
CA LEU A 166 -29.12 26.95 -57.26
C LEU A 166 -28.50 25.85 -56.39
N LEU A 167 -27.25 25.46 -56.68
CA LEU A 167 -26.53 24.45 -55.92
C LEU A 167 -26.24 24.92 -54.49
N SER A 168 -25.86 26.18 -54.29
CA SER A 168 -25.65 26.72 -52.94
C SER A 168 -26.94 26.70 -52.13
N ALA A 169 -28.06 27.15 -52.70
CA ALA A 169 -29.36 27.08 -52.01
C ALA A 169 -29.73 25.64 -51.65
N LEU A 170 -29.45 24.68 -52.54
CA LEU A 170 -29.67 23.26 -52.31
C LEU A 170 -28.84 22.72 -51.13
N ILE A 171 -27.57 23.11 -51.04
CA ILE A 171 -26.66 22.63 -49.99
C ILE A 171 -26.99 23.28 -48.63
N GLN A 172 -27.35 24.56 -48.64
CA GLN A 172 -27.65 25.37 -47.46
C GLN A 172 -29.09 25.17 -46.94
N GLY A 173 -29.88 24.28 -47.56
CA GLY A 173 -31.26 24.04 -47.16
C GLY A 173 -32.21 25.21 -47.45
N VAL A 174 -31.82 26.16 -48.30
CA VAL A 174 -32.68 27.26 -48.73
C VAL A 174 -33.66 26.73 -49.78
N GLN A 175 -34.95 27.01 -49.61
CA GLN A 175 -35.97 26.59 -50.56
C GLN A 175 -35.75 27.24 -51.93
N ILE A 176 -35.81 26.42 -52.98
CA ILE A 176 -35.71 26.84 -54.38
C ILE A 176 -37.12 26.85 -54.96
N VAL A 177 -37.58 28.02 -55.40
CA VAL A 177 -38.86 28.21 -56.07
C VAL A 177 -38.64 28.46 -57.54
N VAL A 178 -39.13 27.56 -58.38
CA VAL A 178 -39.05 27.67 -59.84
C VAL A 178 -40.37 28.22 -60.37
N ARG A 179 -40.33 29.35 -61.06
CA ARG A 179 -41.50 29.95 -61.74
C ARG A 179 -41.35 29.91 -63.25
N GLY A 180 -42.48 29.86 -63.97
CA GLY A 180 -42.51 29.89 -65.43
C GLY A 180 -41.98 28.63 -66.12
N ALA A 181 -41.84 27.51 -65.39
CA ALA A 181 -41.36 26.26 -65.98
C ALA A 181 -42.44 25.57 -66.84
N PRO A 182 -42.07 24.89 -67.94
CA PRO A 182 -42.99 24.10 -68.75
C PRO A 182 -43.77 23.09 -67.91
N ASN A 183 -45.04 22.82 -68.27
CA ASN A 183 -45.88 21.83 -67.56
C ASN A 183 -45.46 20.37 -67.81
N ASP A 184 -44.43 20.14 -68.63
CA ASP A 184 -43.87 18.81 -68.88
C ASP A 184 -43.14 18.29 -67.64
N LEU A 185 -43.65 17.20 -67.06
CA LEU A 185 -43.08 16.58 -65.87
C LEU A 185 -41.68 16.00 -66.13
N GLY A 186 -41.39 15.53 -67.34
CA GLY A 186 -40.07 15.03 -67.72
C GLY A 186 -39.00 16.13 -67.65
N THR A 187 -39.32 17.30 -68.18
CA THR A 187 -38.46 18.49 -68.14
C THR A 187 -38.23 18.97 -66.71
N ARG A 188 -39.28 19.02 -65.88
CA ARG A 188 -39.15 19.40 -64.46
C ARG A 188 -38.32 18.38 -63.67
N ALA A 189 -38.52 17.08 -63.90
CA ALA A 189 -37.73 16.02 -63.29
C ALA A 189 -36.27 16.07 -63.74
N GLY A 190 -36.00 16.26 -65.04
CA GLY A 190 -34.64 16.40 -65.58
C GLY A 190 -33.87 17.58 -65.01
N PHE A 191 -34.55 18.72 -64.76
CA PHE A 191 -33.95 19.85 -64.05
C PHE A 191 -33.51 19.50 -62.62
N ILE A 192 -34.36 18.81 -61.87
CA ILE A 192 -34.02 18.36 -60.52
C ILE A 192 -32.89 17.32 -60.58
N GLU A 193 -32.97 16.35 -61.49
CA GLU A 193 -31.96 15.31 -61.67
C GLU A 193 -30.59 15.90 -62.02
N GLY A 194 -30.55 16.96 -62.83
CA GLY A 194 -29.33 17.72 -63.09
C GLY A 194 -28.77 18.40 -61.83
N LEU A 195 -29.62 18.97 -60.97
CA LEU A 195 -29.18 19.52 -59.68
C LEU A 195 -28.64 18.43 -58.74
N LEU A 196 -29.25 17.24 -58.75
CA LEU A 196 -28.78 16.09 -57.97
C LEU A 196 -27.44 15.55 -58.49
N ALA A 197 -27.20 15.59 -59.80
CA ALA A 197 -25.94 15.15 -60.40
C ALA A 197 -24.74 16.02 -59.96
N LEU A 198 -24.98 17.28 -59.56
CA LEU A 198 -23.96 18.16 -58.98
C LEU A 198 -23.58 17.80 -57.53
N LEU A 199 -24.29 16.87 -56.89
CA LEU A 199 -24.03 16.40 -55.52
C LEU A 199 -23.39 15.00 -55.54
N PRO A 200 -22.57 14.65 -54.54
CA PRO A 200 -22.10 13.27 -54.41
C PRO A 200 -23.27 12.34 -54.07
N PRO A 201 -23.25 11.06 -54.52
CA PRO A 201 -24.36 10.11 -54.33
C PRO A 201 -25.01 10.07 -52.94
N PRO A 202 -24.25 10.09 -51.81
CA PRO A 202 -24.84 10.06 -50.47
C PRO A 202 -25.69 11.29 -50.12
N ALA A 203 -25.49 12.42 -50.79
CA ALA A 203 -26.24 13.65 -50.55
C ALA A 203 -27.56 13.72 -51.34
N ARG A 204 -27.64 13.00 -52.48
CA ARG A 204 -28.73 13.15 -53.46
C ARG A 204 -30.11 12.81 -52.90
N PHE A 205 -30.21 11.75 -52.10
CA PHE A 205 -31.50 11.27 -51.59
C PHE A 205 -32.14 12.20 -50.53
N GLY A 206 -31.36 13.12 -49.96
CA GLY A 206 -31.84 14.07 -48.95
C GLY A 206 -32.69 15.20 -49.51
N VAL A 207 -32.62 15.45 -50.82
CA VAL A 207 -33.29 16.55 -51.51
C VAL A 207 -34.75 16.20 -51.77
N THR A 208 -35.66 17.01 -51.22
CA THR A 208 -37.11 16.89 -51.45
C THR A 208 -37.59 17.85 -52.53
N PHE A 209 -38.62 17.48 -53.27
CA PHE A 209 -39.16 18.31 -54.34
C PHE A 209 -40.65 18.11 -54.57
N ALA A 210 -41.30 19.10 -55.16
CA ALA A 210 -42.68 19.04 -55.62
C ALA A 210 -42.80 19.66 -57.02
N THR A 211 -43.25 18.84 -57.98
CA THR A 211 -43.38 19.24 -59.40
C THR A 211 -44.50 20.24 -59.65
N HIS A 212 -45.38 20.49 -58.69
CA HIS A 212 -46.40 21.54 -58.72
C HIS A 212 -46.82 21.95 -57.32
N THR A 213 -46.83 23.25 -57.03
CA THR A 213 -47.42 23.80 -55.80
C THR A 213 -48.07 25.15 -56.07
N LEU A 214 -49.09 25.46 -55.26
CA LEU A 214 -49.74 26.77 -55.19
C LEU A 214 -49.22 27.53 -53.94
N PRO A 215 -49.39 28.87 -53.86
CA PRO A 215 -49.05 29.64 -52.66
C PRO A 215 -49.74 29.14 -51.37
N SER A 216 -50.95 28.60 -51.50
CA SER A 216 -51.71 27.99 -50.40
C SER A 216 -51.22 26.58 -50.00
N THR A 217 -50.35 25.97 -50.80
CA THR A 217 -49.85 24.61 -50.59
C THR A 217 -48.82 24.57 -49.46
N ARG A 218 -49.19 23.93 -48.34
CA ARG A 218 -48.29 23.67 -47.21
C ARG A 218 -47.59 22.33 -47.42
N VAL A 219 -46.41 22.36 -48.06
CA VAL A 219 -45.57 21.19 -48.29
C VAL A 219 -44.11 21.53 -48.00
N ASP A 220 -43.44 20.64 -47.27
CA ASP A 220 -42.01 20.77 -46.94
C ASP A 220 -41.16 20.11 -48.05
N ALA A 221 -41.03 20.85 -49.15
CA ALA A 221 -40.22 20.48 -50.30
C ALA A 221 -39.15 21.55 -50.54
N GLN A 222 -37.91 21.10 -50.75
CA GLN A 222 -36.78 21.98 -51.00
C GLN A 222 -36.84 22.62 -52.38
N VAL A 223 -37.19 21.86 -53.42
CA VAL A 223 -37.42 22.40 -54.78
C VAL A 223 -38.91 22.40 -55.10
N ARG A 224 -39.48 23.57 -55.41
CA ARG A 224 -40.92 23.73 -55.67
C ARG A 224 -41.18 24.47 -56.96
N PHE A 225 -42.02 23.89 -57.81
CA PHE A 225 -42.48 24.55 -59.04
C PHE A 225 -43.80 25.31 -58.75
N TYR A 226 -43.75 26.63 -58.85
CA TYR A 226 -44.87 27.54 -58.62
C TYR A 226 -45.52 27.95 -59.95
N THR A 227 -46.83 28.17 -59.88
CA THR A 227 -47.65 28.62 -61.02
C THR A 227 -48.33 29.96 -60.74
N ASP A 228 -48.61 30.29 -59.48
CA ASP A 228 -49.30 31.53 -59.08
C ASP A 228 -48.47 32.38 -58.08
N GLU A 229 -48.83 33.65 -57.99
CA GLU A 229 -48.35 34.60 -56.97
C GLU A 229 -49.22 34.57 -55.69
N PRO A 230 -48.70 34.98 -54.51
CA PRO A 230 -47.37 35.55 -54.25
C PRO A 230 -46.27 34.50 -54.01
N LEU A 231 -45.03 34.88 -54.36
CA LEU A 231 -43.84 34.07 -54.12
C LEU A 231 -43.35 34.20 -52.66
N PRO A 232 -42.76 33.16 -52.06
CA PRO A 232 -42.26 33.21 -50.68
C PRO A 232 -41.02 34.10 -50.54
N GLN A 233 -40.95 34.89 -49.45
CA GLN A 233 -39.91 35.90 -49.21
C GLN A 233 -38.53 35.32 -48.82
N ASN A 234 -38.49 34.11 -48.24
CA ASN A 234 -37.26 33.47 -47.73
C ASN A 234 -36.77 32.31 -48.62
N ALA A 235 -37.01 32.40 -49.93
CA ALA A 235 -36.61 31.41 -50.91
C ALA A 235 -35.67 32.01 -51.98
N LEU A 236 -34.91 31.14 -52.64
CA LEU A 236 -34.25 31.47 -53.90
C LEU A 236 -35.27 31.30 -55.03
N ILE A 237 -35.54 32.35 -55.78
CA ILE A 237 -36.52 32.34 -56.87
C ILE A 237 -35.77 32.18 -58.18
N TYR A 238 -36.01 31.09 -58.89
CA TYR A 238 -35.51 30.85 -60.24
C TYR A 238 -36.60 31.11 -61.27
N ASP A 239 -36.32 32.07 -62.15
CA ASP A 239 -37.17 32.42 -63.28
C ASP A 239 -36.72 31.62 -64.52
N TRP A 240 -37.53 30.63 -64.90
CA TRP A 240 -37.23 29.73 -66.02
C TRP A 240 -37.18 30.46 -67.36
N GLU A 241 -38.09 31.42 -67.60
CA GLU A 241 -38.16 32.18 -68.84
C GLU A 241 -37.00 33.16 -69.00
N LYS A 242 -36.46 33.69 -67.89
CA LYS A 242 -35.33 34.64 -67.94
C LYS A 242 -33.98 33.96 -67.75
N GLY A 243 -33.94 32.74 -67.21
CA GLY A 243 -32.70 32.09 -66.79
C GLY A 243 -31.98 32.90 -65.71
N GLN A 244 -32.72 33.40 -64.72
CA GLN A 244 -32.23 34.31 -63.68
C GLN A 244 -32.66 33.86 -62.29
N VAL A 245 -31.84 34.18 -61.28
CA VAL A 245 -32.14 33.93 -59.87
C VAL A 245 -32.27 35.23 -59.09
N ASP A 246 -33.30 35.30 -58.25
CA ASP A 246 -33.63 36.42 -57.37
C ASP A 246 -33.93 35.90 -55.94
N GLY A 247 -34.14 36.79 -54.97
CA GLY A 247 -34.43 36.43 -53.58
C GLY A 247 -33.17 36.07 -52.77
N LYS A 248 -33.30 35.12 -51.83
CA LYS A 248 -32.24 34.80 -50.85
C LYS A 248 -31.10 33.99 -51.47
N ARG A 249 -29.94 34.63 -51.68
CA ARG A 249 -28.70 33.96 -52.10
C ARG A 249 -27.83 33.61 -50.91
N THR A 250 -27.16 32.46 -50.97
CA THR A 250 -26.17 32.01 -49.99
C THR A 250 -24.85 31.72 -50.71
N PRO A 251 -23.69 31.98 -50.08
CA PRO A 251 -22.41 31.48 -50.55
C PRO A 251 -22.18 30.06 -50.03
N ASP A 252 -21.53 29.21 -50.84
CA ASP A 252 -21.11 27.87 -50.44
C ASP A 252 -19.77 27.51 -51.11
N GLU A 253 -18.85 26.89 -50.37
CA GLU A 253 -17.50 26.57 -50.88
C GLU A 253 -17.53 25.39 -51.86
N TYR A 254 -18.40 24.42 -51.63
CA TYR A 254 -18.57 23.29 -52.55
C TYR A 254 -19.19 23.75 -53.88
N SER A 255 -20.16 24.68 -53.84
CA SER A 255 -20.73 25.22 -55.09
C SER A 255 -19.69 25.95 -55.95
N LYS A 256 -18.75 26.68 -55.33
CA LYS A 256 -17.62 27.31 -56.03
C LYS A 256 -16.68 26.27 -56.64
N TYR A 257 -16.41 25.19 -55.92
CA TYR A 257 -15.61 24.06 -56.41
C TYR A 257 -16.27 23.39 -57.62
N ILE A 258 -17.56 23.04 -57.55
CA ILE A 258 -18.26 22.45 -58.70
C ILE A 258 -18.33 23.41 -59.89
N LYS A 259 -18.51 24.71 -59.65
CA LYS A 259 -18.42 25.73 -60.71
C LYS A 259 -17.06 25.75 -61.39
N SER A 260 -15.96 25.54 -60.66
CA SER A 260 -14.62 25.49 -61.26
C SER A 260 -14.45 24.25 -62.14
N LEU A 261 -15.04 23.12 -61.76
CA LEU A 261 -15.06 21.89 -62.57
C LEU A 261 -15.95 22.02 -63.81
N LEU A 262 -17.15 22.61 -63.69
CA LEU A 262 -18.07 22.84 -64.81
C LEU A 262 -17.46 23.72 -65.91
N ARG A 263 -16.48 24.58 -65.57
CA ARG A 263 -15.73 25.38 -66.56
C ARG A 263 -14.72 24.55 -67.37
N LEU A 264 -14.33 23.39 -66.85
CA LEU A 264 -13.34 22.51 -67.48
C LEU A 264 -14.07 21.46 -68.33
N ASP A 265 -14.85 20.58 -67.70
CA ASP A 265 -15.54 19.46 -68.33
C ASP A 265 -16.67 18.92 -67.45
N LEU A 266 -17.78 18.51 -68.06
CA LEU A 266 -18.88 17.82 -67.39
C LEU A 266 -18.47 16.46 -66.86
N GLN A 267 -17.62 15.72 -67.58
CA GLN A 267 -17.14 14.41 -67.12
C GLN A 267 -16.35 14.55 -65.82
N MET A 268 -15.55 15.62 -65.69
CA MET A 268 -14.84 15.91 -64.45
C MET A 268 -15.80 16.14 -63.28
N VAL A 269 -16.96 16.77 -63.47
CA VAL A 269 -17.94 16.91 -62.38
C VAL A 269 -18.46 15.55 -61.92
N VAL A 270 -18.77 14.65 -62.86
CA VAL A 270 -19.22 13.29 -62.54
C VAL A 270 -18.12 12.51 -61.79
N ASP A 271 -16.89 12.52 -62.30
CA ASP A 271 -15.78 11.78 -61.70
C ASP A 271 -15.40 12.33 -60.31
N GLN A 272 -15.40 13.65 -60.13
CA GLN A 272 -15.03 14.26 -58.85
C GLN A 272 -16.13 14.13 -57.80
N THR A 273 -17.41 14.23 -58.18
CA THR A 273 -18.52 13.96 -57.24
C THR A 273 -18.52 12.50 -56.78
N LEU A 274 -18.08 11.55 -57.62
CA LEU A 274 -17.84 10.16 -57.23
C LEU A 274 -16.64 10.04 -56.27
N THR A 275 -15.54 10.72 -56.57
CA THR A 275 -14.31 10.70 -55.74
C THR A 275 -14.56 11.26 -54.34
N LEU A 276 -15.44 12.25 -54.20
CA LEU A 276 -15.85 12.84 -52.92
C LEU A 276 -16.78 11.94 -52.08
N THR A 277 -17.31 10.86 -52.66
CA THR A 277 -18.29 9.98 -52.01
C THR A 277 -17.83 9.42 -50.66
N PRO A 278 -16.61 8.89 -50.52
CA PRO A 278 -16.16 8.32 -49.24
C PRO A 278 -16.08 9.39 -48.14
N VAL A 279 -15.50 10.54 -48.45
CA VAL A 279 -15.27 11.65 -47.50
C VAL A 279 -16.59 12.28 -47.07
N ALA A 280 -17.42 12.68 -48.03
CA ALA A 280 -18.73 13.28 -47.76
C ALA A 280 -19.65 12.27 -47.06
N GLY A 281 -19.65 11.01 -47.50
CA GLY A 281 -20.45 9.95 -46.90
C GLY A 281 -20.07 9.64 -45.45
N TRP A 282 -18.78 9.68 -45.11
CA TRP A 282 -18.32 9.49 -43.73
C TRP A 282 -18.84 10.59 -42.79
N ARG A 283 -18.72 11.86 -43.18
CA ARG A 283 -19.19 13.02 -42.40
C ARG A 283 -20.72 13.02 -42.25
N LEU A 284 -21.45 12.76 -43.34
CA LEU A 284 -22.92 12.66 -43.32
C LEU A 284 -23.42 11.53 -42.40
N LYS A 285 -22.74 10.38 -42.37
CA LYS A 285 -23.07 9.28 -41.45
C LYS A 285 -22.89 9.65 -39.97
N ARG A 286 -22.06 10.65 -39.66
CA ARG A 286 -21.88 11.19 -38.30
C ARG A 286 -22.95 12.24 -37.92
N GLY A 287 -23.89 12.54 -38.82
CA GLY A 287 -24.96 13.50 -38.59
C GLY A 287 -24.58 14.96 -38.84
N GLU A 288 -23.42 15.23 -39.45
CA GLU A 288 -23.03 16.58 -39.84
C GLU A 288 -23.97 17.16 -40.91
N ALA A 289 -24.15 18.48 -40.90
CA ALA A 289 -24.98 19.16 -41.89
C ALA A 289 -24.39 18.98 -43.30
N LEU A 290 -25.27 18.93 -44.32
CA LEU A 290 -24.84 18.71 -45.71
C LEU A 290 -23.77 19.74 -46.16
N ALA A 291 -23.98 21.01 -45.81
CA ALA A 291 -23.04 22.08 -46.12
C ALA A 291 -21.65 21.86 -45.51
N GLU A 292 -21.57 21.41 -44.26
CA GLU A 292 -20.32 21.16 -43.55
C GLU A 292 -19.57 19.97 -44.15
N ALA A 293 -20.29 18.87 -44.39
CA ALA A 293 -19.73 17.65 -44.96
C ALA A 293 -19.14 17.89 -46.37
N LEU A 294 -19.87 18.62 -47.23
CA LEU A 294 -19.41 18.93 -48.59
C LEU A 294 -18.29 19.96 -48.62
N THR A 295 -18.34 20.98 -47.76
CA THR A 295 -17.25 21.96 -47.62
C THR A 295 -15.96 21.27 -47.19
N TYR A 296 -16.03 20.37 -46.20
CA TYR A 296 -14.88 19.58 -45.77
C TYR A 296 -14.34 18.70 -46.90
N ALA A 297 -15.20 17.98 -47.61
CA ALA A 297 -14.79 17.08 -48.68
C ALA A 297 -14.11 17.84 -49.84
N ALA A 298 -14.63 19.01 -50.22
CA ALA A 298 -13.99 19.87 -51.23
C ALA A 298 -12.60 20.36 -50.77
N ARG A 299 -12.47 20.79 -49.50
CA ARG A 299 -11.16 21.19 -48.95
C ARG A 299 -10.18 20.02 -48.90
N ARG A 300 -10.64 18.84 -48.43
CA ARG A 300 -9.85 17.60 -48.36
C ARG A 300 -9.16 17.31 -49.69
N MET A 301 -9.91 17.38 -50.79
CA MET A 301 -9.39 17.14 -52.14
C MET A 301 -8.31 18.12 -52.57
N VAL A 302 -8.46 19.41 -52.23
CA VAL A 302 -7.44 20.42 -52.52
C VAL A 302 -6.15 20.08 -51.77
N VAL A 303 -6.25 19.66 -50.51
CA VAL A 303 -5.09 19.23 -49.72
C VAL A 303 -4.46 17.96 -50.32
N ASP A 304 -5.26 16.97 -50.72
CA ASP A 304 -4.77 15.73 -51.34
C ASP A 304 -3.98 16.00 -52.62
N ALA A 305 -4.52 16.84 -53.49
CA ALA A 305 -3.85 17.24 -54.72
C ALA A 305 -2.54 17.99 -54.43
N ALA A 306 -2.53 18.90 -53.45
CA ALA A 306 -1.34 19.66 -53.11
C ALA A 306 -0.23 18.78 -52.50
N VAL A 307 -0.57 17.91 -51.55
CA VAL A 307 0.38 16.99 -50.91
C VAL A 307 0.96 16.00 -51.92
N THR A 308 0.12 15.45 -52.80
CA THR A 308 0.56 14.51 -53.85
C THR A 308 1.52 15.18 -54.84
N ASN A 309 1.32 16.48 -55.11
CA ASN A 309 2.17 17.26 -56.01
C ASN A 309 3.34 17.99 -55.29
N ASN A 310 3.61 17.67 -54.03
CA ASN A 310 4.64 18.32 -53.19
C ASN A 310 4.52 19.85 -53.11
N GLN A 311 3.30 20.39 -53.14
CA GLN A 311 3.05 21.81 -52.96
C GLN A 311 3.01 22.17 -51.47
N PRO A 312 3.52 23.34 -51.06
CA PRO A 312 3.53 23.75 -49.66
C PRO A 312 2.10 24.05 -49.18
N ILE A 313 1.64 23.28 -48.19
CA ILE A 313 0.41 23.50 -47.42
C ILE A 313 0.75 23.51 -45.93
N GLU A 314 -0.07 24.22 -45.15
CA GLU A 314 0.00 24.30 -43.70
C GLU A 314 0.06 22.91 -43.03
N ALA A 315 1.14 22.67 -42.27
CA ALA A 315 1.39 21.39 -41.60
C ALA A 315 0.28 21.01 -40.61
N ALA A 316 -0.32 21.99 -39.92
CA ALA A 316 -1.41 21.74 -38.96
C ALA A 316 -2.65 21.15 -39.64
N GLU A 317 -3.00 21.63 -40.84
CA GLU A 317 -4.14 21.11 -41.60
C GLU A 317 -3.87 19.67 -42.07
N VAL A 318 -2.67 19.39 -42.59
CA VAL A 318 -2.24 18.06 -43.03
C VAL A 318 -2.23 17.06 -41.87
N ALA A 319 -1.69 17.46 -40.70
CA ALA A 319 -1.62 16.63 -39.52
C ALA A 319 -3.01 16.30 -38.95
N ARG A 320 -3.90 17.29 -38.88
CA ARG A 320 -5.29 17.08 -38.44
C ARG A 320 -6.00 16.06 -39.32
N ILE A 321 -5.85 16.18 -40.64
CA ILE A 321 -6.55 15.27 -41.54
C ILE A 321 -6.00 13.84 -41.47
N LEU A 322 -4.67 13.69 -41.43
CA LEU A 322 -4.04 12.37 -41.26
C LEU A 322 -4.50 11.68 -39.96
N ALA A 323 -4.75 12.45 -38.90
CA ALA A 323 -5.20 11.94 -37.61
C ALA A 323 -6.69 11.58 -37.56
N GLU A 324 -7.55 12.41 -38.15
CA GLU A 324 -9.00 12.33 -37.94
C GLU A 324 -9.77 11.60 -39.06
N ASP A 325 -9.27 11.64 -40.29
CA ASP A 325 -10.00 11.18 -41.47
C ASP A 325 -9.65 9.73 -41.83
N PRO A 326 -10.56 8.76 -41.58
CA PRO A 326 -10.33 7.35 -41.86
C PRO A 326 -10.45 6.98 -43.34
N THR A 327 -10.83 7.92 -44.20
CA THR A 327 -11.03 7.67 -45.64
C THR A 327 -9.73 7.69 -46.45
N LEU A 328 -8.61 8.01 -45.80
CA LEU A 328 -7.29 8.01 -46.40
C LEU A 328 -6.81 6.59 -46.74
N ASP A 329 -6.39 6.41 -48.00
CA ASP A 329 -5.66 5.21 -48.39
C ASP A 329 -4.19 5.26 -47.94
N GLU A 330 -3.50 4.12 -48.07
CA GLU A 330 -2.13 3.96 -47.59
C GLU A 330 -1.13 4.83 -48.37
N ALA A 331 -1.35 5.00 -49.69
CA ALA A 331 -0.50 5.80 -50.56
C ALA A 331 -0.58 7.30 -50.23
N THR A 332 -1.80 7.81 -50.04
CA THR A 332 -2.04 9.20 -49.64
C THR A 332 -1.54 9.42 -48.22
N SER A 333 -1.79 8.48 -47.29
CA SER A 333 -1.24 8.56 -45.93
C SER A 333 0.29 8.68 -45.92
N ALA A 334 0.99 7.93 -46.78
CA ALA A 334 2.44 8.04 -46.92
C ALA A 334 2.90 9.37 -47.51
N ALA A 335 2.14 9.96 -48.43
CA ALA A 335 2.42 11.31 -48.95
C ALA A 335 2.27 12.38 -47.86
N TYR A 336 1.25 12.26 -47.00
CA TYR A 336 1.03 13.16 -45.85
C TYR A 336 2.16 13.08 -44.83
N VAL A 337 2.59 11.86 -44.50
CA VAL A 337 3.73 11.64 -43.61
C VAL A 337 5.01 12.28 -44.18
N ARG A 338 5.30 12.08 -45.48
CA ARG A 338 6.46 12.69 -46.14
C ARG A 338 6.41 14.22 -46.10
N HIS A 339 5.25 14.81 -46.36
CA HIS A 339 5.06 16.26 -46.29
C HIS A 339 5.36 16.81 -44.89
N LEU A 340 4.79 16.19 -43.84
CA LEU A 340 5.01 16.62 -42.45
C LEU A 340 6.48 16.46 -42.02
N LEU A 341 7.15 15.38 -42.42
CA LEU A 341 8.57 15.19 -42.15
C LEU A 341 9.45 16.20 -42.88
N ALA A 342 9.10 16.58 -44.11
CA ALA A 342 9.83 17.62 -44.84
C ALA A 342 9.78 18.95 -44.09
N PHE A 343 8.61 19.36 -43.57
CA PHE A 343 8.48 20.57 -42.75
C PHE A 343 9.35 20.50 -41.48
N ALA A 344 9.36 19.38 -40.78
CA ALA A 344 10.15 19.22 -39.57
C ALA A 344 11.67 19.19 -39.81
N LEU A 345 12.11 18.49 -40.86
CA LEU A 345 13.52 18.29 -41.17
C LEU A 345 14.11 19.40 -42.02
N VAL A 346 13.29 20.22 -42.70
CA VAL A 346 13.74 21.34 -43.56
C VAL A 346 13.49 22.69 -42.90
N LEU A 347 12.27 22.92 -42.39
CA LEU A 347 11.79 24.22 -41.87
C LEU A 347 11.85 24.35 -40.34
N GLU A 348 12.35 23.32 -39.63
CA GLU A 348 12.56 23.32 -38.17
C GLU A 348 11.27 23.41 -37.32
N GLU A 349 10.11 23.10 -37.91
CA GLU A 349 8.81 23.07 -37.23
C GLU A 349 8.56 21.71 -36.53
N ILE A 350 9.38 21.38 -35.54
CA ILE A 350 9.40 20.06 -34.88
C ILE A 350 8.07 19.74 -34.16
N GLU A 351 7.38 20.75 -33.62
CA GLU A 351 6.16 20.57 -32.81
C GLU A 351 5.01 19.91 -33.58
N GLN A 352 4.92 20.14 -34.89
CA GLN A 352 3.86 19.58 -35.74
C GLN A 352 4.02 18.07 -35.99
N THR A 353 5.13 17.48 -35.56
CA THR A 353 5.42 16.05 -35.74
C THR A 353 5.04 15.16 -34.56
N ASP A 354 4.66 15.74 -33.43
CA ASP A 354 4.25 14.95 -32.26
C ASP A 354 3.00 14.09 -32.58
N LEU A 355 2.10 14.61 -33.43
CA LEU A 355 0.92 13.89 -33.92
C LEU A 355 1.28 12.67 -34.78
N LEU A 356 2.42 12.67 -35.48
CA LEU A 356 2.85 11.51 -36.28
C LEU A 356 3.06 10.28 -35.39
N SER A 357 3.60 10.47 -34.18
CA SER A 357 3.86 9.38 -33.24
C SER A 357 2.57 8.68 -32.77
N LEU A 358 1.46 9.42 -32.68
CA LEU A 358 0.14 8.89 -32.35
C LEU A 358 -0.52 8.19 -33.55
N VAL A 359 -0.43 8.79 -34.74
CA VAL A 359 -1.21 8.37 -35.92
C VAL A 359 -0.59 7.20 -36.66
N VAL A 360 0.74 7.10 -36.64
CA VAL A 360 1.52 6.09 -37.38
C VAL A 360 1.75 4.82 -36.55
N ARG A 361 1.56 4.90 -35.23
CA ARG A 361 1.76 3.77 -34.32
C ARG A 361 0.93 2.55 -34.75
N GLY A 362 1.61 1.43 -34.97
CA GLY A 362 0.96 0.18 -35.36
C GLY A 362 0.60 0.10 -36.86
N LYS A 363 1.12 1.02 -37.69
CA LYS A 363 1.03 0.99 -39.15
C LYS A 363 2.44 0.78 -39.76
N PRO A 364 2.91 -0.47 -39.93
CA PRO A 364 4.31 -0.76 -40.28
C PRO A 364 4.79 -0.13 -41.59
N ALA A 365 3.91 0.05 -42.58
CA ALA A 365 4.28 0.67 -43.85
C ALA A 365 4.61 2.16 -43.70
N LEU A 366 3.84 2.88 -42.87
CA LEU A 366 4.09 4.29 -42.58
C LEU A 366 5.33 4.46 -41.68
N GLU A 367 5.53 3.57 -40.70
CA GLU A 367 6.76 3.55 -39.89
C GLU A 367 8.01 3.39 -40.76
N ARG A 368 8.00 2.50 -41.76
CA ARG A 368 9.09 2.34 -42.73
C ARG A 368 9.36 3.61 -43.53
N VAL A 369 8.32 4.33 -43.95
CA VAL A 369 8.47 5.61 -44.66
C VAL A 369 9.18 6.65 -43.79
N ILE A 370 8.81 6.74 -42.51
CA ILE A 370 9.47 7.65 -41.57
C ILE A 370 10.94 7.27 -41.40
N LEU A 371 11.24 5.99 -41.14
CA LEU A 371 12.62 5.53 -40.94
C LEU A 371 13.50 5.81 -42.15
N GLN A 372 13.00 5.56 -43.37
CA GLN A 372 13.73 5.84 -44.59
C GLN A 372 14.04 7.34 -44.73
N GLN A 373 13.06 8.21 -44.46
CA GLN A 373 13.27 9.66 -44.53
C GLN A 373 14.26 10.17 -43.47
N MET A 374 14.27 9.56 -42.28
CA MET A 374 15.27 9.87 -41.25
C MET A 374 16.68 9.44 -41.68
N ASP A 375 16.81 8.23 -42.26
CA ASP A 375 18.09 7.72 -42.76
C ASP A 375 18.64 8.58 -43.92
N ASP A 376 17.79 8.94 -44.87
CA ASP A 376 18.12 9.86 -45.96
C ASP A 376 18.60 11.22 -45.41
N ALA A 377 17.90 11.77 -44.40
CA ALA A 377 18.27 13.04 -43.78
C ALA A 377 19.60 12.96 -43.00
N LEU A 378 19.91 11.82 -42.37
CA LEU A 378 21.23 11.57 -41.77
C LEU A 378 22.33 11.58 -42.84
N GLY A 379 22.09 10.94 -43.99
CA GLY A 379 23.03 10.90 -45.12
C GLY A 379 23.39 12.27 -45.70
N VAL A 380 22.46 13.24 -45.65
CA VAL A 380 22.68 14.63 -46.12
C VAL A 380 23.18 15.55 -44.99
N GLY A 381 23.54 14.99 -43.83
CA GLY A 381 24.20 15.72 -42.75
C GLY A 381 23.28 16.48 -41.81
N LYS A 382 21.99 16.14 -41.72
CA LYS A 382 21.01 16.76 -40.80
C LYS A 382 20.89 16.02 -39.45
N ALA A 383 22.02 15.55 -38.92
CA ALA A 383 22.04 14.69 -37.73
C ALA A 383 21.45 15.34 -36.48
N ASP A 384 21.62 16.65 -36.31
CA ASP A 384 21.05 17.42 -35.20
C ASP A 384 19.50 17.39 -35.20
N ARG A 385 18.90 17.58 -36.38
CA ARG A 385 17.44 17.63 -36.56
C ARG A 385 16.82 16.26 -36.31
N VAL A 386 17.42 15.22 -36.90
CA VAL A 386 16.98 13.83 -36.71
C VAL A 386 17.06 13.43 -35.24
N TYR A 387 18.18 13.74 -34.57
CA TYR A 387 18.32 13.47 -33.13
C TYR A 387 17.23 14.16 -32.31
N ARG A 388 16.97 15.46 -32.53
CA ARG A 388 15.98 16.21 -31.73
C ARG A 388 14.57 15.68 -31.88
N VAL A 389 14.16 15.33 -33.11
CA VAL A 389 12.85 14.74 -33.38
C VAL A 389 12.71 13.38 -32.70
N LEU A 390 13.69 12.49 -32.89
CA LEU A 390 13.64 11.14 -32.33
C LEU A 390 13.72 11.13 -30.79
N ALA A 391 14.60 11.94 -30.20
CA ALA A 391 14.74 12.06 -28.75
C ALA A 391 13.45 12.61 -28.11
N ARG A 392 12.75 13.54 -28.79
CA ARG A 392 11.45 14.06 -28.36
C ARG A 392 10.38 12.97 -28.39
N TRP A 393 10.30 12.19 -29.47
CA TRP A 393 9.34 11.10 -29.58
C TRP A 393 9.59 9.98 -28.55
N LEU A 394 10.85 9.55 -28.36
CA LEU A 394 11.19 8.50 -27.38
C LEU A 394 10.99 8.95 -25.93
N SER A 395 11.08 10.25 -25.67
CA SER A 395 10.78 10.80 -24.34
C SER A 395 9.27 10.93 -24.06
N ASN A 396 8.41 10.78 -25.07
CA ASN A 396 6.96 10.81 -24.91
C ASN A 396 6.44 9.38 -24.65
N PRO A 397 5.71 9.11 -23.55
CA PRO A 397 5.11 7.79 -23.28
C PRO A 397 4.19 7.26 -24.39
N PHE A 398 3.64 8.16 -25.20
CA PHE A 398 2.76 7.83 -26.32
C PHE A 398 3.50 7.81 -27.68
N GLY A 399 4.81 8.06 -27.67
CA GLY A 399 5.65 8.11 -28.86
C GLY A 399 5.98 6.75 -29.47
N PHE A 400 6.86 6.77 -30.45
CA PHE A 400 7.38 5.56 -31.08
C PHE A 400 8.20 4.71 -30.10
N SER A 401 8.09 3.38 -30.21
CA SER A 401 8.85 2.45 -29.38
C SER A 401 9.31 1.23 -30.18
N GLY A 402 10.43 0.64 -29.78
CA GLY A 402 11.03 -0.53 -30.44
C GLY A 402 12.49 -0.33 -30.85
N MET A 403 13.21 -1.45 -30.99
CA MET A 403 14.67 -1.48 -31.21
C MET A 403 15.11 -0.66 -32.42
N TYR A 404 14.36 -0.65 -33.51
CA TYR A 404 14.72 0.05 -34.74
C TYR A 404 14.68 1.59 -34.57
N TRP A 405 13.79 2.13 -33.71
CA TRP A 405 13.79 3.55 -33.36
C TRP A 405 14.95 3.91 -32.44
N VAL A 406 15.27 3.03 -31.50
CA VAL A 406 16.44 3.17 -30.62
C VAL A 406 17.72 3.19 -31.45
N GLU A 407 17.91 2.23 -32.36
CA GLU A 407 19.05 2.16 -33.27
C GLU A 407 19.18 3.42 -34.15
N MET A 408 18.07 3.92 -34.71
CA MET A 408 18.09 5.15 -35.51
C MET A 408 18.49 6.36 -34.67
N THR A 409 17.99 6.46 -33.44
CA THR A 409 18.34 7.55 -32.51
C THR A 409 19.80 7.47 -32.10
N GLN A 410 20.30 6.26 -31.86
CA GLN A 410 21.70 6.00 -31.55
C GLN A 410 22.62 6.44 -32.71
N LYS A 411 22.29 6.06 -33.96
CA LYS A 411 23.01 6.53 -35.16
C LYS A 411 23.01 8.05 -35.28
N ALA A 412 21.86 8.70 -35.10
CA ALA A 412 21.74 10.14 -35.14
C ALA A 412 22.57 10.83 -34.04
N THR A 413 22.60 10.23 -32.84
CA THR A 413 23.37 10.74 -31.69
C THR A 413 24.87 10.75 -31.98
N ILE A 414 25.40 9.64 -32.54
CA ILE A 414 26.82 9.52 -32.91
C ILE A 414 27.16 10.50 -34.02
N ALA A 415 26.38 10.51 -35.11
CA ALA A 415 26.61 11.40 -36.24
C ALA A 415 26.60 12.87 -35.83
N TYR A 416 25.70 13.27 -34.91
CA TYR A 416 25.66 14.64 -34.42
C TYR A 416 26.87 14.97 -33.54
N ALA A 417 27.29 14.06 -32.65
CA ALA A 417 28.51 14.23 -31.86
C ALA A 417 29.76 14.39 -32.76
N GLU A 418 29.88 13.55 -33.80
CA GLU A 418 30.98 13.62 -34.76
C GLU A 418 30.99 14.95 -35.53
N GLN A 419 29.82 15.43 -35.96
CA GLN A 419 29.72 16.74 -36.63
C GLN A 419 30.17 17.89 -35.72
N LEU A 420 29.76 17.89 -34.44
CA LEU A 420 30.17 18.90 -33.47
C LEU A 420 31.68 18.83 -33.19
N ALA A 421 32.23 17.61 -33.10
CA ALA A 421 33.65 17.38 -32.87
C ALA A 421 34.51 17.82 -34.08
N GLN A 422 34.12 17.44 -35.30
CA GLN A 422 34.79 17.85 -36.54
C GLN A 422 34.82 19.37 -36.71
N ARG A 423 33.72 20.05 -36.37
CA ARG A 423 33.62 21.52 -36.39
C ARG A 423 34.28 22.20 -35.19
N ARG A 424 34.88 21.44 -34.25
CA ARG A 424 35.50 21.91 -33.00
C ARG A 424 34.58 22.78 -32.14
N GLN A 425 33.27 22.50 -32.14
CA GLN A 425 32.29 23.22 -31.33
C GLN A 425 32.23 22.63 -29.92
N ILE A 426 33.27 22.85 -29.12
CA ILE A 426 33.48 22.22 -27.80
C ILE A 426 32.31 22.46 -26.85
N GLU A 427 31.81 23.69 -26.75
CA GLU A 427 30.70 24.02 -25.82
C GLU A 427 29.38 23.36 -26.25
N ALA A 428 29.11 23.30 -27.55
CA ALA A 428 27.93 22.63 -28.09
C ALA A 428 28.01 21.11 -27.87
N LEU A 429 29.19 20.49 -28.09
CA LEU A 429 29.41 19.08 -27.81
C LEU A 429 29.23 18.77 -26.32
N ASN A 430 29.79 19.61 -25.44
CA ASN A 430 29.61 19.47 -24.00
C ASN A 430 28.13 19.56 -23.59
N ALA A 431 27.40 20.57 -24.08
CA ALA A 431 25.96 20.72 -23.82
C ALA A 431 25.15 19.53 -24.35
N PHE A 432 25.48 19.04 -25.55
CA PHE A 432 24.85 17.88 -26.16
C PHE A 432 25.08 16.61 -25.33
N LEU A 433 26.33 16.32 -24.95
CA LEU A 433 26.65 15.16 -24.12
C LEU A 433 26.00 15.24 -22.74
N ARG A 434 25.85 16.43 -22.13
CA ARG A 434 25.08 16.60 -20.89
C ARG A 434 23.60 16.26 -21.09
N HIS A 435 23.03 16.65 -22.23
CA HIS A 435 21.64 16.35 -22.57
C HIS A 435 21.44 14.84 -22.79
N VAL A 436 22.34 14.18 -23.54
CA VAL A 436 22.36 12.71 -23.68
C VAL A 436 22.48 12.03 -22.32
N ARG A 437 23.36 12.55 -21.44
CA ARG A 437 23.57 12.05 -20.08
C ARG A 437 22.33 12.15 -19.20
N LYS A 438 21.54 13.23 -19.32
CA LYS A 438 20.29 13.41 -18.54
C LYS A 438 19.16 12.49 -19.04
N ASN A 439 19.16 12.15 -20.33
CA ASN A 439 18.09 11.38 -20.95
C ASN A 439 18.45 9.91 -21.20
N GLN A 440 19.44 9.36 -20.48
CA GLN A 440 19.99 8.01 -20.73
C GLN A 440 18.93 6.91 -20.64
N TRP A 441 17.95 7.05 -19.75
CA TRP A 441 16.89 6.04 -19.53
C TRP A 441 15.83 5.99 -20.64
N ASN A 442 15.64 7.09 -21.38
CA ASN A 442 14.61 7.15 -22.43
C ASN A 442 15.13 6.71 -23.80
N ILE A 443 16.44 6.71 -24.02
CA ILE A 443 17.06 6.54 -25.35
C ILE A 443 17.97 5.29 -25.43
N GLU A 444 18.10 4.52 -24.34
CA GLU A 444 18.96 3.33 -24.26
C GLU A 444 20.38 3.55 -24.84
N VAL A 445 20.99 4.70 -24.53
CA VAL A 445 22.28 5.11 -25.12
C VAL A 445 23.49 4.35 -24.58
N SER A 446 23.32 3.45 -23.62
CA SER A 446 24.40 2.71 -22.95
C SER A 446 25.34 2.02 -23.94
N GLY A 447 24.82 1.49 -25.05
CA GLY A 447 25.61 0.84 -26.09
C GLY A 447 26.53 1.77 -26.88
N ILE A 448 26.19 3.05 -26.99
CA ILE A 448 26.93 4.03 -27.82
C ILE A 448 27.81 4.99 -27.02
N ILE A 449 27.68 5.02 -25.69
CA ILE A 449 28.51 5.90 -24.83
C ILE A 449 30.02 5.70 -25.09
N PRO A 450 30.57 4.47 -25.26
CA PRO A 450 31.98 4.31 -25.58
C PRO A 450 32.42 5.05 -26.85
N GLN A 451 31.60 5.03 -27.91
CA GLN A 451 31.88 5.74 -29.16
C GLN A 451 31.78 7.26 -28.97
N LEU A 452 30.80 7.74 -28.20
CA LEU A 452 30.69 9.16 -27.86
C LEU A 452 31.90 9.65 -27.04
N ILE A 453 32.42 8.82 -26.14
CA ILE A 453 33.66 9.10 -25.41
C ILE A 453 34.83 9.19 -26.39
N GLU A 454 34.98 8.24 -27.33
CA GLU A 454 36.04 8.27 -28.34
C GLU A 454 36.01 9.55 -29.20
N VAL A 455 34.82 9.98 -29.63
CA VAL A 455 34.63 11.23 -30.39
C VAL A 455 35.01 12.47 -29.57
N ALA A 456 34.65 12.51 -28.29
CA ALA A 456 34.86 13.69 -27.44
C ALA A 456 36.25 13.75 -26.80
N LEU A 457 36.93 12.62 -26.60
CA LEU A 457 38.18 12.51 -25.86
C LEU A 457 39.32 13.39 -26.41
N PRO A 458 39.55 13.52 -27.74
CA PRO A 458 40.56 14.42 -28.28
C PRO A 458 40.34 15.90 -27.93
N LEU A 459 39.08 16.30 -27.75
CA LEU A 459 38.68 17.67 -27.40
C LEU A 459 38.58 17.87 -25.88
N ALA A 460 38.32 16.80 -25.12
CA ALA A 460 38.25 16.83 -23.67
C ALA A 460 39.57 17.30 -23.02
N SER A 461 40.71 16.97 -23.64
CA SER A 461 42.03 17.47 -23.19
C SER A 461 42.20 19.00 -23.32
N LEU A 462 41.28 19.69 -24.00
CA LEU A 462 41.32 21.13 -24.23
C LEU A 462 40.34 21.92 -23.33
N ASN A 463 39.35 21.27 -22.69
CA ASN A 463 38.29 21.93 -21.93
C ASN A 463 37.91 21.12 -20.68
N GLU A 464 38.03 21.73 -19.50
CA GLU A 464 37.81 21.08 -18.20
C GLU A 464 36.36 20.59 -18.01
N SER A 465 35.38 21.37 -18.48
CA SER A 465 33.98 21.01 -18.37
C SER A 465 33.62 19.82 -19.25
N LEU A 466 34.16 19.77 -20.48
CA LEU A 466 34.00 18.62 -21.36
C LEU A 466 34.70 17.38 -20.76
N ALA A 467 35.91 17.54 -20.21
CA ALA A 467 36.63 16.46 -19.52
C ALA A 467 35.81 15.86 -18.36
N ALA A 468 35.24 16.70 -17.48
CA ALA A 468 34.41 16.24 -16.38
C ALA A 468 33.15 15.51 -16.87
N ASN A 469 32.53 15.98 -17.95
CA ASN A 469 31.35 15.34 -18.51
C ASN A 469 31.66 13.98 -19.17
N VAL A 470 32.76 13.91 -19.93
CA VAL A 470 33.27 12.67 -20.54
C VAL A 470 33.69 11.67 -19.46
N PHE A 471 34.25 12.15 -18.34
CA PHE A 471 34.58 11.32 -17.18
C PHE A 471 33.33 10.69 -16.54
N ALA A 472 32.28 11.50 -16.31
CA ALA A 472 31.01 11.02 -15.75
C ALA A 472 30.29 10.02 -16.69
N LEU A 473 30.31 10.27 -18.00
CA LEU A 473 29.81 9.31 -18.99
C LEU A 473 30.57 7.98 -18.92
N GLY A 474 31.90 8.03 -18.79
CA GLY A 474 32.73 6.85 -18.57
C GLY A 474 32.31 6.06 -17.34
N ALA A 475 32.02 6.74 -16.23
CA ALA A 475 31.58 6.10 -14.99
C ALA A 475 30.25 5.34 -15.16
N SER A 476 29.33 5.86 -15.98
CA SER A 476 28.02 5.25 -16.20
C SER A 476 28.08 3.96 -17.04
N ALA A 477 28.97 3.89 -18.03
CA ALA A 477 28.85 2.89 -19.11
C ALA A 477 30.08 2.00 -19.34
N LEU A 478 31.28 2.41 -18.91
CA LEU A 478 32.47 1.61 -19.17
C LEU A 478 32.52 0.36 -18.26
N PRO A 479 32.84 -0.83 -18.80
CA PRO A 479 33.04 -2.02 -17.97
C PRO A 479 34.28 -1.87 -17.08
N GLY A 480 34.33 -2.60 -15.96
CA GLY A 480 35.32 -2.42 -14.89
C GLY A 480 36.77 -2.23 -15.33
N ASP A 481 37.32 -3.11 -16.17
CA ASP A 481 38.71 -2.99 -16.64
C ASP A 481 38.98 -1.74 -17.50
N ARG A 482 38.03 -1.41 -18.39
CA ARG A 482 38.12 -0.20 -19.22
C ARG A 482 37.98 1.05 -18.37
N TRP A 483 37.08 1.03 -17.41
CA TRP A 483 36.90 2.10 -16.44
C TRP A 483 38.16 2.32 -15.61
N ARG A 484 38.79 1.28 -15.05
CA ARG A 484 40.04 1.41 -14.30
C ARG A 484 41.13 2.10 -15.13
N ARG A 485 41.31 1.69 -16.39
CA ARG A 485 42.28 2.33 -17.32
C ARG A 485 41.89 3.77 -17.66
N PHE A 486 40.59 4.04 -17.74
CA PHE A 486 40.08 5.37 -18.07
C PHE A 486 40.29 6.36 -16.93
N VAL A 487 40.17 5.92 -15.67
CA VAL A 487 40.47 6.72 -14.47
C VAL A 487 41.95 7.09 -14.37
N THR A 488 42.84 6.38 -15.08
CA THR A 488 44.30 6.62 -15.11
C THR A 488 44.80 7.22 -16.44
N LEU A 489 43.89 7.66 -17.32
CA LEU A 489 44.21 8.23 -18.62
C LEU A 489 44.78 9.67 -18.52
N LYS A 490 46.10 9.82 -18.67
CA LYS A 490 46.84 11.09 -18.47
C LYS A 490 46.22 12.32 -19.17
N PRO A 491 45.91 12.29 -20.49
CA PRO A 491 45.36 13.47 -21.18
C PRO A 491 44.02 13.97 -20.62
N LEU A 492 43.23 13.08 -20.01
CA LEU A 492 41.95 13.41 -19.41
C LEU A 492 42.14 13.93 -17.98
N ILE A 493 42.99 13.26 -17.20
CA ILE A 493 43.26 13.59 -15.78
C ILE A 493 43.88 14.98 -15.62
N GLU A 494 44.74 15.42 -16.55
CA GLU A 494 45.37 16.74 -16.50
C GLU A 494 44.36 17.89 -16.43
N LYS A 495 43.15 17.68 -16.98
CA LYS A 495 42.03 18.65 -17.01
C LYS A 495 40.95 18.40 -15.95
N LEU A 496 41.12 17.39 -15.08
CA LEU A 496 40.21 17.08 -13.99
C LEU A 496 40.71 17.66 -12.65
N PRO A 497 39.84 17.74 -11.62
CA PRO A 497 40.22 18.24 -10.30
C PRO A 497 41.44 17.55 -9.69
N GLU A 498 42.19 18.29 -8.86
CA GLU A 498 43.45 17.82 -8.24
C GLU A 498 43.28 16.53 -7.41
N GLY A 499 42.10 16.33 -6.80
CA GLY A 499 41.79 15.09 -6.09
C GLY A 499 41.88 13.85 -6.99
N LEU A 500 41.38 13.93 -8.22
CA LEU A 500 41.46 12.83 -9.20
C LEU A 500 42.88 12.57 -9.69
N LYS A 501 43.70 13.63 -9.83
CA LYS A 501 45.13 13.50 -10.17
C LYS A 501 45.87 12.69 -9.11
N ARG A 502 45.64 13.02 -7.84
CA ARG A 502 46.20 12.28 -6.70
C ARG A 502 45.69 10.84 -6.65
N LEU A 503 44.38 10.62 -6.85
CA LEU A 503 43.81 9.27 -6.88
C LEU A 503 44.44 8.42 -8.00
N ALA A 504 44.62 8.97 -9.20
CA ALA A 504 45.24 8.25 -10.30
C ALA A 504 46.69 7.84 -10.01
N ALA A 505 47.46 8.70 -9.33
CA ALA A 505 48.82 8.36 -8.89
C ALA A 505 48.85 7.18 -7.90
N TYR A 506 47.89 7.11 -6.97
CA TYR A 506 47.74 5.95 -6.09
C TYR A 506 47.30 4.69 -6.86
N LEU A 507 46.32 4.79 -7.76
CA LEU A 507 45.83 3.65 -8.54
C LEU A 507 46.92 3.05 -9.46
N ASN A 508 47.83 3.87 -9.99
CA ASN A 508 48.97 3.41 -10.79
C ASN A 508 50.16 2.91 -9.96
N ASN A 509 50.12 2.99 -8.63
CA ASN A 509 51.26 2.79 -7.73
C ASN A 509 52.45 3.74 -7.99
N ASP A 510 52.21 4.90 -8.61
CA ASP A 510 53.18 5.99 -8.75
C ASP A 510 53.44 6.64 -7.37
N ASP A 511 52.40 6.72 -6.54
CA ASP A 511 52.48 7.13 -5.13
C ASP A 511 52.18 5.95 -4.20
N ARG A 512 53.16 5.61 -3.34
CA ARG A 512 53.10 4.52 -2.35
C ARG A 512 52.94 5.02 -0.91
N THR A 513 52.75 6.33 -0.73
CA THR A 513 52.44 6.90 0.58
C THR A 513 51.04 6.49 1.05
N ILE A 514 50.76 6.69 2.35
CA ILE A 514 49.44 6.43 2.92
C ILE A 514 48.43 7.42 2.31
N PRO A 515 47.34 6.95 1.70
CA PRO A 515 46.35 7.86 1.10
C PRO A 515 45.71 8.80 2.13
N PRO A 516 45.44 10.06 1.78
CA PRO A 516 44.69 10.97 2.64
C PRO A 516 43.31 10.43 3.00
N VAL A 517 42.93 10.52 4.28
CA VAL A 517 41.59 10.18 4.76
C VAL A 517 40.56 11.09 4.06
N GLY A 518 39.51 10.50 3.53
CA GLY A 518 38.40 11.16 2.86
C GLY A 518 38.61 11.43 1.38
N LEU A 519 39.75 11.06 0.77
CA LEU A 519 40.08 11.40 -0.62
C LEU A 519 38.98 11.01 -1.61
N MET A 520 38.52 9.75 -1.61
CA MET A 520 37.46 9.31 -2.52
C MET A 520 36.13 10.01 -2.28
N ALA A 521 35.80 10.29 -1.01
CA ALA A 521 34.56 10.96 -0.64
C ALA A 521 34.55 12.42 -1.09
N GLN A 522 35.70 13.11 -0.98
CA GLN A 522 35.90 14.45 -1.51
C GLN A 522 35.72 14.48 -3.02
N ILE A 523 36.40 13.58 -3.74
CA ILE A 523 36.30 13.50 -5.21
C ILE A 523 34.86 13.25 -5.65
N ALA A 524 34.17 12.28 -5.05
CA ALA A 524 32.77 11.99 -5.41
C ALA A 524 31.85 13.20 -5.17
N THR A 525 32.17 14.05 -4.19
CA THR A 525 31.41 15.26 -3.86
C THR A 525 31.59 16.37 -4.90
N GLU A 526 32.77 16.47 -5.53
CA GLU A 526 33.08 17.47 -6.57
C GLU A 526 32.23 17.30 -7.84
N PHE A 527 31.66 16.11 -8.09
CA PHE A 527 30.76 15.84 -9.22
C PHE A 527 29.28 16.22 -8.97
N GLY A 528 28.96 16.76 -7.78
CA GLY A 528 27.61 17.19 -7.40
C GLY A 528 26.72 16.07 -6.83
N GLU A 529 25.63 16.45 -6.16
CA GLU A 529 24.70 15.54 -5.47
C GLU A 529 24.10 14.45 -6.38
N GLU A 530 23.74 14.81 -7.61
CA GLU A 530 23.11 13.91 -8.58
C GLU A 530 24.00 12.72 -8.94
N TRP A 531 25.31 12.95 -9.11
CA TRP A 531 26.25 11.94 -9.60
C TRP A 531 27.11 11.31 -8.52
N ARG A 532 27.11 11.88 -7.32
CA ARG A 532 27.87 11.36 -6.17
C ARG A 532 27.63 9.85 -5.92
N PRO A 533 26.39 9.31 -5.97
CA PRO A 533 26.15 7.88 -5.75
C PRO A 533 26.83 6.97 -6.79
N LEU A 534 26.74 7.33 -8.07
CA LEU A 534 27.42 6.61 -9.15
C LEU A 534 28.93 6.73 -8.99
N MET A 535 29.42 7.96 -8.76
CA MET A 535 30.84 8.24 -8.72
C MET A 535 31.52 7.51 -7.57
N ILE A 536 30.97 7.55 -6.34
CA ILE A 536 31.57 6.83 -5.22
C ILE A 536 31.62 5.32 -5.47
N THR A 537 30.57 4.76 -6.08
CA THR A 537 30.50 3.34 -6.43
C THR A 537 31.61 2.96 -7.41
N ARG A 538 31.74 3.73 -8.51
CA ARG A 538 32.71 3.44 -9.57
C ARG A 538 34.15 3.74 -9.15
N LEU A 539 34.40 4.73 -8.30
CA LEU A 539 35.74 4.98 -7.75
C LEU A 539 36.19 3.85 -6.82
N ILE A 540 35.29 3.35 -5.97
CA ILE A 540 35.58 2.19 -5.10
C ILE A 540 35.85 0.94 -5.92
N GLU A 541 35.08 0.69 -6.98
CA GLU A 541 35.35 -0.40 -7.92
C GLU A 541 36.74 -0.29 -8.55
N ALA A 542 37.13 0.91 -9.02
CA ALA A 542 38.46 1.13 -9.60
C ALA A 542 39.58 0.85 -8.58
N ALA A 543 39.39 1.25 -7.31
CA ALA A 543 40.33 0.94 -6.23
C ALA A 543 40.42 -0.57 -5.94
N LEU A 544 39.29 -1.27 -5.92
CA LEU A 544 39.26 -2.73 -5.73
C LEU A 544 39.92 -3.48 -6.89
N LEU A 545 39.66 -3.07 -8.14
CA LEU A 545 40.29 -3.64 -9.34
C LEU A 545 41.79 -3.31 -9.45
N ALA A 546 42.25 -2.25 -8.76
CA ALA A 546 43.67 -1.92 -8.62
C ALA A 546 44.31 -2.54 -7.38
N GLU A 547 43.57 -3.36 -6.61
CA GLU A 547 44.00 -3.98 -5.35
C GLU A 547 44.40 -2.96 -4.26
N ARG A 548 44.00 -1.68 -4.41
CA ARG A 548 44.28 -0.58 -3.47
C ARG A 548 43.16 -0.40 -2.45
N ARG A 549 42.95 -1.44 -1.62
CA ARG A 549 41.93 -1.41 -0.54
C ARG A 549 42.20 -0.31 0.49
N ASP A 550 43.45 0.09 0.66
CA ASP A 550 43.91 1.16 1.53
C ASP A 550 43.27 2.53 1.21
N LEU A 551 42.83 2.75 -0.03
CA LEU A 551 42.08 3.96 -0.42
C LEU A 551 40.67 4.01 0.19
N ILE A 552 40.10 2.87 0.59
CA ILE A 552 38.72 2.74 1.06
C ILE A 552 38.69 2.89 2.57
N ASP A 553 38.10 3.99 3.02
CA ASP A 553 37.99 4.41 4.41
C ASP A 553 36.54 4.62 4.87
N ALA A 554 36.35 5.09 6.11
CA ALA A 554 35.04 5.31 6.70
C ALA A 554 34.20 6.34 5.92
N ALA A 555 34.81 7.42 5.42
CA ALA A 555 34.11 8.48 4.69
C ALA A 555 33.60 7.97 3.32
N ALA A 556 34.42 7.19 2.61
CA ALA A 556 34.01 6.56 1.36
C ALA A 556 32.84 5.58 1.57
N LEU A 557 32.91 4.74 2.62
CA LEU A 557 31.84 3.78 2.95
C LEU A 557 30.55 4.46 3.43
N ALA A 558 30.66 5.58 4.14
CA ALA A 558 29.50 6.37 4.54
C ALA A 558 28.74 6.92 3.31
N LEU A 559 29.46 7.42 2.30
CA LEU A 559 28.85 7.85 1.04
C LEU A 559 28.30 6.67 0.23
N LEU A 560 29.00 5.53 0.20
CA LEU A 560 28.48 4.32 -0.42
C LEU A 560 27.18 3.86 0.25
N ALA A 561 27.08 3.91 1.58
CA ALA A 561 25.87 3.59 2.32
C ALA A 561 24.72 4.57 2.03
N ARG A 562 25.02 5.86 1.83
CA ARG A 562 24.02 6.85 1.39
C ARG A 562 23.55 6.63 -0.05
N ALA A 563 24.36 5.97 -0.89
CA ALA A 563 23.99 5.58 -2.24
C ALA A 563 23.11 4.33 -2.31
N ALA A 564 23.01 3.54 -1.23
CA ALA A 564 22.26 2.29 -1.20
C ALA A 564 20.77 2.40 -1.63
N PRO A 565 19.99 3.43 -1.23
CA PRO A 565 18.59 3.54 -1.65
C PRO A 565 18.42 4.09 -3.07
N VAL A 566 19.49 4.54 -3.74
CA VAL A 566 19.41 5.12 -5.09
C VAL A 566 19.39 3.99 -6.13
N ASP A 567 18.57 4.14 -7.16
CA ASP A 567 18.63 3.28 -8.35
C ASP A 567 19.85 3.64 -9.19
N LEU A 568 20.80 2.72 -9.28
CA LEU A 568 22.05 2.88 -10.05
C LEU A 568 21.97 2.23 -11.43
N GLY A 569 20.78 1.76 -11.86
CA GLY A 569 20.56 1.11 -13.15
C GLY A 569 21.49 -0.08 -13.36
N SER A 570 22.26 -0.06 -14.45
CA SER A 570 23.17 -1.17 -14.83
C SER A 570 24.32 -1.44 -13.85
N GLN A 571 24.52 -0.58 -12.84
CA GLN A 571 25.62 -0.69 -11.88
C GLN A 571 25.24 -1.39 -10.57
N GLU A 572 24.02 -1.92 -10.44
CA GLU A 572 23.57 -2.65 -9.24
C GLU A 572 24.42 -3.90 -8.94
N THR A 573 24.78 -4.66 -9.96
CA THR A 573 25.63 -5.85 -9.81
C THR A 573 27.02 -5.49 -9.32
N THR A 574 27.61 -4.42 -9.87
CA THR A 574 28.87 -3.83 -9.42
C THR A 574 28.79 -3.40 -7.95
N TYR A 575 27.72 -2.71 -7.58
CA TYR A 575 27.50 -2.22 -6.22
C TYR A 575 27.50 -3.38 -5.20
N LEU A 576 26.78 -4.47 -5.50
CA LEU A 576 26.76 -5.66 -4.64
C LEU A 576 28.09 -6.41 -4.63
N TRP A 577 28.80 -6.47 -5.76
CA TRP A 577 30.15 -7.05 -5.83
C TRP A 577 31.14 -6.30 -4.94
N ILE A 578 31.06 -4.95 -4.89
CA ILE A 578 31.88 -4.12 -4.01
C ILE A 578 31.65 -4.50 -2.55
N VAL A 579 30.38 -4.55 -2.11
CA VAL A 579 30.03 -4.86 -0.72
C VAL A 579 30.55 -6.23 -0.31
N ARG A 580 30.40 -7.23 -1.18
CA ARG A 580 30.91 -8.60 -0.94
C ARG A 580 32.43 -8.63 -0.87
N SER A 581 33.11 -7.92 -1.78
CA SER A 581 34.58 -7.84 -1.83
C SER A 581 35.18 -7.13 -0.61
N LEU A 582 34.40 -6.29 0.06
CA LEU A 582 34.80 -5.57 1.27
C LEU A 582 34.41 -6.28 2.58
N SER A 583 33.66 -7.38 2.49
CA SER A 583 33.12 -8.12 3.63
C SER A 583 34.00 -9.29 4.08
N ASP A 584 35.22 -9.43 3.57
CA ASP A 584 36.19 -10.42 4.03
C ASP A 584 36.83 -10.06 5.39
N ASP A 585 37.38 -11.06 6.08
CA ASP A 585 37.88 -10.91 7.45
C ASP A 585 39.00 -9.87 7.57
N ALA A 586 39.94 -9.84 6.61
CA ALA A 586 41.08 -8.93 6.64
C ALA A 586 40.64 -7.47 6.44
N THR A 587 39.72 -7.24 5.49
CA THR A 587 39.19 -5.90 5.22
C THR A 587 38.35 -5.40 6.38
N VAL A 588 37.45 -6.21 6.92
CA VAL A 588 36.58 -5.86 8.04
C VAL A 588 37.40 -5.48 9.28
N GLN A 589 38.47 -6.22 9.56
CA GLN A 589 39.36 -5.92 10.69
C GLN A 589 40.15 -4.62 10.48
N ARG A 590 40.60 -4.33 9.26
CA ARG A 590 41.29 -3.07 8.90
C ARG A 590 40.37 -1.85 9.01
N LEU A 591 39.11 -1.98 8.58
CA LEU A 591 38.11 -0.91 8.60
C LEU A 591 37.69 -0.53 10.03
N GLY A 592 37.70 -1.49 10.95
CA GLY A 592 37.27 -1.30 12.32
C GLY A 592 35.75 -1.09 12.47
N PRO A 593 35.25 -0.86 13.70
CA PRO A 593 33.82 -0.90 14.02
C PRO A 593 32.98 0.14 13.28
N ALA A 594 33.44 1.39 13.21
CA ALA A 594 32.67 2.49 12.62
C ALA A 594 32.49 2.31 11.10
N ALA A 595 33.56 1.96 10.39
CA ALA A 595 33.51 1.83 8.94
C ALA A 595 32.85 0.51 8.50
N ALA A 596 33.09 -0.59 9.22
CA ALA A 596 32.46 -1.89 8.91
C ALA A 596 30.94 -1.87 9.13
N HIS A 597 30.43 -1.04 10.04
CA HIS A 597 29.00 -0.85 10.26
C HIS A 597 28.26 -0.37 8.99
N HIS A 598 28.90 0.45 8.15
CA HIS A 598 28.31 0.90 6.88
C HIS A 598 28.03 -0.26 5.91
N LEU A 599 28.83 -1.32 5.93
CA LEU A 599 28.58 -2.51 5.10
C LEU A 599 27.29 -3.23 5.53
N LEU A 600 27.05 -3.34 6.84
CA LEU A 600 25.80 -3.92 7.37
C LEU A 600 24.60 -3.05 7.00
N ARG A 601 24.74 -1.72 7.12
CA ARG A 601 23.70 -0.76 6.74
C ARG A 601 23.33 -0.88 5.26
N ILE A 602 24.32 -1.05 4.39
CA ILE A 602 24.06 -1.29 2.95
C ILE A 602 23.26 -2.58 2.73
N LEU A 603 23.67 -3.68 3.36
CA LEU A 603 22.98 -4.97 3.22
C LEU A 603 21.53 -4.91 3.73
N LEU A 604 21.29 -4.16 4.81
CA LEU A 604 19.95 -3.91 5.35
C LEU A 604 19.08 -3.11 4.37
N LEU A 605 19.60 -2.00 3.81
CA LEU A 605 18.88 -1.15 2.85
C LEU A 605 18.60 -1.86 1.52
N ARG A 606 19.48 -2.75 1.06
CA ARG A 606 19.30 -3.51 -0.20
C ARG A 606 18.52 -4.82 -0.03
N GLY A 607 17.95 -5.07 1.15
CA GLY A 607 17.13 -6.27 1.41
C GLY A 607 17.92 -7.59 1.36
N ARG A 608 19.24 -7.57 1.55
CA ARG A 608 20.11 -8.77 1.50
C ARG A 608 20.25 -9.39 2.87
N TYR A 609 19.14 -9.86 3.46
CA TYR A 609 19.07 -10.23 4.88
C TYR A 609 19.94 -11.44 5.27
N ASP A 610 20.12 -12.42 4.37
CA ASP A 610 21.03 -13.55 4.65
C ASP A 610 22.49 -13.11 4.71
N GLU A 611 22.90 -12.24 3.79
CA GLU A 611 24.25 -11.66 3.77
C GLU A 611 24.45 -10.70 4.96
N LEU A 612 23.40 -9.95 5.34
CA LEU A 612 23.39 -9.14 6.55
C LEU A 612 23.65 -10.00 7.79
N ALA A 613 22.93 -11.11 7.95
CA ALA A 613 23.09 -11.99 9.11
C ALA A 613 24.50 -12.59 9.17
N ALA A 614 25.03 -13.07 8.04
CA ALA A 614 26.40 -13.54 7.96
C ALA A 614 27.42 -12.43 8.29
N GLY A 615 27.20 -11.21 7.81
CA GLY A 615 28.01 -10.04 8.10
C GLY A 615 28.00 -9.66 9.57
N VAL A 616 26.82 -9.67 10.21
CA VAL A 616 26.64 -9.41 11.65
C VAL A 616 27.42 -10.43 12.47
N MET A 617 27.31 -11.71 12.16
CA MET A 617 28.02 -12.78 12.87
C MET A 617 29.55 -12.65 12.70
N ARG A 618 30.00 -12.32 11.48
CA ARG A 618 31.41 -12.10 11.17
C ARG A 618 31.98 -10.92 11.96
N GLN A 619 31.29 -9.77 11.95
CA GLN A 619 31.72 -8.59 12.71
C GLN A 619 31.67 -8.84 14.21
N GLY A 620 30.64 -9.53 14.70
CA GLY A 620 30.54 -9.97 16.10
C GLY A 620 31.77 -10.79 16.53
N ARG A 621 32.27 -11.68 15.67
CA ARG A 621 33.47 -12.48 15.94
C ARG A 621 34.77 -11.67 15.86
N LEU A 622 34.93 -10.83 14.83
CA LEU A 622 36.21 -10.19 14.51
C LEU A 622 36.44 -8.87 15.26
N ILE A 623 35.39 -8.08 15.46
CA ILE A 623 35.48 -6.71 15.99
C ILE A 623 35.10 -6.67 17.48
N TYR A 624 34.20 -7.56 17.91
CA TYR A 624 33.60 -7.53 19.24
C TYR A 624 33.92 -8.80 20.05
N PRO A 625 35.12 -8.88 20.66
CA PRO A 625 35.48 -9.99 21.56
C PRO A 625 34.49 -10.16 22.74
N PRO A 626 34.59 -11.25 23.52
CA PRO A 626 33.66 -11.55 24.61
C PRO A 626 33.48 -10.45 25.68
N ASP A 627 34.49 -9.61 25.89
CA ASP A 627 34.45 -8.44 26.78
C ASP A 627 33.68 -7.24 26.18
N LYS A 628 33.42 -7.23 24.86
CA LYS A 628 32.73 -6.14 24.13
C LYS A 628 31.33 -6.51 23.64
N GLN A 629 30.71 -7.56 24.20
CA GLN A 629 29.38 -8.02 23.75
C GLN A 629 28.28 -6.96 23.93
N MET A 630 28.39 -6.07 24.92
CA MET A 630 27.47 -4.93 25.07
C MET A 630 27.62 -3.90 23.94
N GLN A 631 28.85 -3.63 23.50
CA GLN A 631 29.09 -2.73 22.37
C GLN A 631 28.53 -3.32 21.07
N PHE A 632 28.65 -4.65 20.90
CA PHE A 632 28.05 -5.36 19.77
C PHE A 632 26.52 -5.27 19.77
N ALA A 633 25.88 -5.50 20.91
CA ALA A 633 24.43 -5.42 21.03
C ALA A 633 23.92 -3.99 20.78
N ASN A 634 24.60 -2.97 21.32
CA ASN A 634 24.28 -1.57 21.05
C ASN A 634 24.48 -1.18 19.57
N MET A 635 25.52 -1.70 18.92
CA MET A 635 25.72 -1.51 17.49
C MET A 635 24.56 -2.08 16.66
N LEU A 636 24.00 -3.24 17.04
CA LEU A 636 22.83 -3.79 16.36
C LEU A 636 21.56 -2.99 16.61
N ARG A 637 21.35 -2.46 17.81
CA ARG A 637 20.26 -1.51 18.06
C ARG A 637 20.40 -0.28 17.16
N ALA A 638 21.58 0.34 17.13
CA ALA A 638 21.85 1.49 16.28
C ALA A 638 21.68 1.17 14.79
N LEU A 639 22.07 -0.03 14.34
CA LEU A 639 21.91 -0.44 12.94
C LEU A 639 20.45 -0.40 12.50
N PHE A 640 19.54 -0.96 13.29
CA PHE A 640 18.11 -0.96 12.97
C PHE A 640 17.44 0.38 13.29
N HIS A 641 17.91 1.11 14.31
CA HIS A 641 17.37 2.42 14.68
C HIS A 641 17.72 3.52 13.66
N ASP A 642 18.98 3.59 13.22
CA ASP A 642 19.50 4.66 12.36
C ASP A 642 19.25 4.38 10.86
N THR A 643 18.90 3.15 10.50
CA THR A 643 18.69 2.74 9.11
C THR A 643 17.21 2.68 8.80
N ARG A 644 16.72 3.66 8.04
CA ARG A 644 15.32 3.69 7.62
C ARG A 644 15.02 2.60 6.61
N ILE A 645 14.32 1.56 7.04
CA ILE A 645 13.72 0.53 6.19
C ILE A 645 12.19 0.64 6.21
N GLU A 646 11.51 0.01 5.25
CA GLU A 646 10.06 -0.09 5.25
C GLU A 646 9.54 -1.07 6.32
N VAL A 647 8.34 -0.83 6.85
CA VAL A 647 7.75 -1.68 7.91
C VAL A 647 7.67 -3.16 7.47
N ALA A 648 7.33 -3.42 6.20
CA ALA A 648 7.24 -4.77 5.65
C ALA A 648 8.60 -5.50 5.58
N ALA A 649 9.71 -4.76 5.55
CA ALA A 649 11.07 -5.30 5.51
C ALA A 649 11.62 -5.68 6.89
N VAL A 650 11.01 -5.21 7.98
CA VAL A 650 11.48 -5.42 9.36
C VAL A 650 11.43 -6.89 9.75
N ALA A 651 10.29 -7.55 9.58
CA ALA A 651 10.11 -8.94 10.01
C ALA A 651 11.05 -9.93 9.27
N PRO A 652 11.19 -9.86 7.92
CA PRO A 652 12.17 -10.67 7.19
C PRO A 652 13.62 -10.43 7.66
N ALA A 653 14.00 -9.17 7.91
CA ALA A 653 15.35 -8.83 8.37
C ALA A 653 15.67 -9.44 9.74
N LEU A 654 14.76 -9.30 10.71
CA LEU A 654 14.94 -9.85 12.07
C LEU A 654 14.86 -11.37 12.08
N SER A 655 14.00 -11.96 11.25
CA SER A 655 13.90 -13.42 11.09
C SER A 655 15.19 -14.03 10.55
N ALA A 656 15.85 -13.39 9.58
CA ALA A 656 17.14 -13.85 9.07
C ALA A 656 18.23 -13.88 10.15
N LEU A 657 18.28 -12.87 11.03
CA LEU A 657 19.20 -12.85 12.18
C LEU A 657 18.92 -13.98 13.17
N SER A 658 17.64 -14.23 13.45
CA SER A 658 17.22 -15.30 14.35
C SER A 658 17.58 -16.69 13.79
N THR A 659 17.28 -16.93 12.51
CA THR A 659 17.53 -18.22 11.83
C THR A 659 19.02 -18.54 11.72
N GLN A 660 19.88 -17.54 11.56
CA GLN A 660 21.34 -17.70 11.56
C GLN A 660 21.96 -17.87 12.96
N GLY A 661 21.14 -17.93 14.01
CA GLY A 661 21.58 -18.23 15.37
C GLY A 661 22.27 -17.07 16.08
N LEU A 662 21.87 -15.82 15.79
CA LEU A 662 22.34 -14.67 16.56
C LEU A 662 21.98 -14.84 18.05
N LYS A 663 22.92 -14.52 18.94
CA LYS A 663 22.71 -14.64 20.38
C LYS A 663 21.51 -13.79 20.85
N PRO A 664 20.79 -14.21 21.91
CA PRO A 664 19.55 -13.56 22.34
C PRO A 664 19.66 -12.07 22.68
N LEU A 665 20.73 -11.63 23.35
CA LEU A 665 20.90 -10.21 23.72
C LEU A 665 21.09 -9.29 22.49
N PRO A 666 22.07 -9.53 21.60
CA PRO A 666 22.18 -8.76 20.35
C PRO A 666 20.90 -8.80 19.50
N LEU A 667 20.21 -9.95 19.45
CA LEU A 667 18.94 -10.08 18.74
C LEU A 667 17.85 -9.20 19.36
N ALA A 668 17.67 -9.23 20.68
CA ALA A 668 16.71 -8.37 21.38
C ALA A 668 17.00 -6.87 21.14
N MET A 669 18.28 -6.49 21.10
CA MET A 669 18.67 -5.11 20.80
C MET A 669 18.36 -4.70 19.35
N ALA A 670 18.46 -5.62 18.38
CA ALA A 670 17.99 -5.38 17.02
C ALA A 670 16.46 -5.18 16.96
N TYR A 671 15.69 -6.00 17.69
CA TYR A 671 14.24 -5.83 17.83
C TYR A 671 13.87 -4.46 18.41
N TYR A 672 14.52 -4.04 19.51
CA TYR A 672 14.31 -2.68 20.08
C TYR A 672 14.62 -1.60 19.04
N GLY A 673 15.77 -1.67 18.37
CA GLY A 673 16.14 -0.68 17.35
C GLY A 673 15.12 -0.56 16.23
N ALA A 674 14.61 -1.69 15.73
CA ALA A 674 13.61 -1.71 14.67
C ALA A 674 12.24 -1.16 15.12
N LEU A 675 11.80 -1.52 16.33
CA LEU A 675 10.53 -1.02 16.88
C LEU A 675 10.60 0.49 17.17
N GLU A 676 11.72 0.97 17.73
CA GLU A 676 11.98 2.39 17.99
C GLU A 676 12.02 3.22 16.70
N GLN A 677 12.69 2.74 15.65
CA GLN A 677 12.79 3.40 14.35
C GLN A 677 11.40 3.78 13.78
N HIS A 678 10.40 2.94 14.05
CA HIS A 678 9.04 3.10 13.56
C HIS A 678 8.05 3.65 14.61
N ASN A 679 8.53 4.07 15.79
CA ASN A 679 7.70 4.51 16.92
C ASN A 679 6.66 3.47 17.38
N TRP A 680 7.05 2.18 17.37
CA TRP A 680 6.23 1.07 17.86
C TRP A 680 4.84 0.95 17.18
N PRO A 681 4.78 0.79 15.84
CA PRO A 681 3.52 0.78 15.11
C PRO A 681 2.79 -0.56 15.30
N PRO A 682 1.45 -0.60 15.13
CA PRO A 682 0.66 -1.85 15.13
C PRO A 682 1.03 -2.83 14.01
N GLY A 683 1.77 -2.41 12.98
CA GLY A 683 2.24 -3.31 11.92
C GLY A 683 3.37 -4.25 12.35
N LEU A 684 3.92 -4.09 13.55
CA LEU A 684 5.09 -4.84 14.06
C LEU A 684 4.78 -5.65 15.32
N ASP A 685 3.53 -6.07 15.49
CA ASP A 685 3.05 -6.80 16.68
C ASP A 685 3.78 -8.12 16.93
N GLU A 686 4.08 -8.85 15.85
CA GLU A 686 4.85 -10.08 15.92
C GLU A 686 6.27 -9.82 16.43
N ALA A 687 6.90 -8.72 16.00
CA ALA A 687 8.23 -8.33 16.45
C ALA A 687 8.25 -7.96 17.94
N ALA A 688 7.24 -7.21 18.42
CA ALA A 688 7.10 -6.90 19.84
C ALA A 688 6.80 -8.14 20.70
N THR A 689 6.02 -9.08 20.16
CA THR A 689 5.74 -10.37 20.78
C THR A 689 6.99 -11.22 20.94
N GLU A 690 7.79 -11.33 19.88
CA GLU A 690 9.06 -12.06 19.89
C GLU A 690 10.08 -11.42 20.81
N LEU A 691 10.18 -10.09 20.82
CA LEU A 691 10.99 -9.36 21.78
C LEU A 691 10.57 -9.67 23.23
N THR A 692 9.26 -9.65 23.51
CA THR A 692 8.74 -9.97 24.84
C THR A 692 9.10 -11.39 25.26
N ARG A 693 8.99 -12.35 24.34
CA ARG A 693 9.39 -13.75 24.56
C ARG A 693 10.89 -13.86 24.84
N LEU A 694 11.74 -13.17 24.08
CA LEU A 694 13.20 -13.19 24.26
C LEU A 694 13.62 -12.61 25.61
N VAL A 695 13.09 -11.44 25.97
CA VAL A 695 13.43 -10.76 27.24
C VAL A 695 12.90 -11.56 28.45
N PHE A 696 11.68 -12.11 28.37
CA PHE A 696 11.09 -12.91 29.44
C PHE A 696 11.80 -14.25 29.63
N SER A 697 12.20 -14.91 28.54
CA SER A 697 12.82 -16.24 28.58
C SER A 697 14.28 -16.22 29.01
N ASN A 698 14.96 -15.07 28.95
CA ASN A 698 16.39 -15.00 29.16
C ASN A 698 16.80 -13.93 30.19
N ARG A 699 17.06 -14.38 31.42
CA ARG A 699 17.44 -13.51 32.55
C ARG A 699 18.69 -12.66 32.30
N LEU A 700 19.65 -13.15 31.51
CA LEU A 700 20.87 -12.40 31.19
C LEU A 700 20.58 -11.14 30.38
N ILE A 701 19.50 -11.14 29.59
CA ILE A 701 19.06 -9.94 28.86
C ILE A 701 18.64 -8.87 29.86
N LEU A 702 17.82 -9.23 30.85
CA LEU A 702 17.39 -8.30 31.89
C LEU A 702 18.57 -7.69 32.61
N GLU A 703 19.63 -8.45 32.90
CA GLU A 703 20.83 -7.95 33.57
C GLU A 703 21.64 -6.97 32.71
N ALA A 704 21.52 -7.05 31.39
CA ALA A 704 22.28 -6.26 30.44
C ALA A 704 21.55 -5.01 29.90
N ILE A 705 20.23 -5.06 29.74
CA ILE A 705 19.47 -3.96 29.10
C ILE A 705 19.13 -2.82 30.06
N GLN A 706 18.92 -1.64 29.47
CA GLN A 706 18.49 -0.43 30.19
C GLN A 706 17.04 -0.59 30.67
N PHE A 707 16.72 0.03 31.81
CA PHE A 707 15.40 -0.05 32.43
C PHE A 707 14.31 0.57 31.55
N GLU A 708 14.63 1.66 30.84
CA GLU A 708 13.74 2.37 29.92
C GLU A 708 13.22 1.44 28.82
N LEU A 709 14.04 0.55 28.29
CA LEU A 709 13.64 -0.38 27.23
C LEU A 709 12.51 -1.33 27.69
N ILE A 710 12.57 -1.76 28.96
CA ILE A 710 11.52 -2.61 29.53
C ILE A 710 10.22 -1.81 29.71
N ILE A 711 10.33 -0.53 30.08
CA ILE A 711 9.18 0.37 30.20
C ILE A 711 8.56 0.63 28.83
N GLU A 712 9.36 0.92 27.80
CA GLU A 712 8.85 1.16 26.44
C GLU A 712 8.10 -0.07 25.90
N LEU A 713 8.63 -1.26 26.16
CA LEU A 713 7.96 -2.52 25.82
C LEU A 713 6.63 -2.68 26.59
N LEU A 714 6.58 -2.31 27.88
CA LEU A 714 5.34 -2.32 28.66
C LEU A 714 4.34 -1.30 28.10
N ASP A 715 4.76 -0.06 27.87
CA ASP A 715 3.91 1.03 27.37
C ASP A 715 3.29 0.69 26.02
N TYR A 716 4.01 -0.05 25.18
CA TYR A 716 3.46 -0.60 23.94
C TYR A 716 2.31 -1.59 24.21
N HIS A 717 2.48 -2.56 25.10
CA HIS A 717 1.42 -3.53 25.43
C HIS A 717 0.26 -2.90 26.19
N VAL A 718 0.50 -1.89 27.04
CA VAL A 718 -0.53 -1.10 27.73
C VAL A 718 -1.39 -0.34 26.73
N ARG A 719 -0.80 0.31 25.73
CA ARG A 719 -1.54 1.00 24.66
C ARG A 719 -2.48 0.07 23.90
N ARG A 720 -2.11 -1.21 23.76
CA ARG A 720 -2.89 -2.25 23.09
C ARG A 720 -3.87 -2.99 24.01
N ARG A 721 -3.76 -2.78 25.32
CA ARG A 721 -4.51 -3.53 26.35
C ARG A 721 -4.31 -5.04 26.25
N ASP A 722 -3.08 -5.50 25.95
CA ASP A 722 -2.75 -6.93 25.94
C ASP A 722 -2.42 -7.41 27.36
N GLU A 723 -3.44 -7.92 28.06
CA GLU A 723 -3.35 -8.30 29.47
C GLU A 723 -2.26 -9.36 29.74
N ASN A 724 -2.08 -10.31 28.82
CA ASN A 724 -1.10 -11.38 28.98
C ASN A 724 0.34 -10.86 28.89
N TYR A 725 0.63 -10.02 27.90
CA TYR A 725 1.98 -9.45 27.77
C TYR A 725 2.26 -8.37 28.80
N ILE A 726 1.26 -7.57 29.20
CA ILE A 726 1.36 -6.66 30.34
C ILE A 726 1.82 -7.44 31.57
N ALA A 727 1.11 -8.50 31.97
CA ALA A 727 1.48 -9.31 33.13
C ALA A 727 2.89 -9.88 33.04
N ARG A 728 3.30 -10.37 31.87
CA ARG A 728 4.66 -10.90 31.64
C ARG A 728 5.72 -9.81 31.80
N VAL A 729 5.61 -8.67 31.11
CA VAL A 729 6.61 -7.61 31.16
C VAL A 729 6.66 -6.97 32.54
N THR A 730 5.50 -6.68 33.14
CA THR A 730 5.39 -6.13 34.49
C THR A 730 6.08 -7.01 35.54
N SER A 731 6.08 -8.34 35.38
CA SER A 731 6.79 -9.25 36.28
C SER A 731 8.32 -9.11 36.28
N LEU A 732 8.90 -8.52 35.22
CA LEU A 732 10.34 -8.33 35.03
C LEU A 732 10.83 -7.00 35.64
N ILE A 733 9.93 -6.02 35.75
CA ILE A 733 10.22 -4.66 36.20
C ILE A 733 10.86 -4.62 37.60
N PRO A 734 10.39 -5.36 38.62
CA PRO A 734 10.96 -5.29 39.97
C PRO A 734 12.46 -5.61 40.00
N ALA A 735 12.89 -6.66 39.30
CA ALA A 735 14.30 -7.05 39.25
C ALA A 735 15.17 -5.99 38.56
N ALA A 736 14.64 -5.33 37.52
CA ALA A 736 15.34 -4.26 36.83
C ALA A 736 15.37 -2.96 37.66
N ALA A 737 14.27 -2.63 38.33
CA ALA A 737 14.12 -1.44 39.16
C ALA A 737 15.06 -1.46 40.39
N ILE A 738 15.29 -2.63 41.00
CA ILE A 738 16.16 -2.74 42.19
C ILE A 738 17.58 -2.25 41.91
N ARG A 739 18.10 -2.49 40.71
CA ARG A 739 19.46 -2.04 40.32
C ARG A 739 19.58 -0.51 40.23
N ARG A 740 18.45 0.20 40.15
CA ARG A 740 18.38 1.66 40.10
C ARG A 740 18.15 2.31 41.46
N GLY A 741 17.81 1.53 42.48
CA GLY A 741 17.48 2.05 43.81
C GLY A 741 16.36 3.10 43.75
N ASP A 742 16.56 4.23 44.45
CA ASP A 742 15.60 5.33 44.55
C ASP A 742 15.15 5.89 43.19
N SER A 743 16.03 5.91 42.19
CA SER A 743 15.72 6.50 40.88
C SER A 743 14.65 5.74 40.08
N ALA A 744 14.25 4.54 40.51
CA ALA A 744 13.16 3.79 39.87
C ALA A 744 11.77 4.10 40.44
N ILE A 745 11.66 4.74 41.61
CA ILE A 745 10.38 4.89 42.34
C ILE A 745 9.36 5.66 41.51
N ASP A 746 9.74 6.81 40.95
CA ASP A 746 8.84 7.63 40.10
C ASP A 746 8.33 6.85 38.88
N ALA A 747 9.19 6.02 38.28
CA ALA A 747 8.80 5.18 37.16
C ALA A 747 7.79 4.11 37.60
N LEU A 748 8.01 3.45 38.75
CA LEU A 748 7.07 2.46 39.30
C LEU A 748 5.71 3.09 39.62
N VAL A 749 5.67 4.32 40.15
CA VAL A 749 4.43 5.08 40.37
C VAL A 749 3.70 5.32 39.05
N ARG A 750 4.41 5.79 38.02
CA ARG A 750 3.83 6.00 36.68
C ARG A 750 3.28 4.72 36.07
N ILE A 751 4.04 3.62 36.17
CA ILE A 751 3.61 2.30 35.70
C ILE A 751 2.35 1.84 36.45
N TYR A 752 2.33 1.93 37.78
CA TYR A 752 1.16 1.52 38.54
C TYR A 752 -0.11 2.30 38.12
N ARG A 753 0.01 3.62 37.94
CA ARG A 753 -1.10 4.45 37.46
C ARG A 753 -1.54 4.12 36.03
N SER A 754 -0.62 3.75 35.13
CA SER A 754 -0.98 3.35 33.75
C SER A 754 -1.70 2.00 33.67
N LEU A 755 -1.62 1.20 34.74
CA LEU A 755 -2.31 -0.09 34.89
C LEU A 755 -3.68 0.04 35.59
N ASP A 756 -4.13 1.24 35.95
CA ASP A 756 -5.39 1.48 36.68
C ASP A 756 -6.61 1.66 35.74
N TRP A 757 -6.91 0.63 34.96
CA TRP A 757 -8.08 0.63 34.05
C TRP A 757 -8.91 -0.66 34.10
N SER A 758 -8.40 -1.75 34.69
CA SER A 758 -9.16 -2.95 35.05
C SER A 758 -8.72 -3.48 36.42
N ALA A 759 -9.60 -4.20 37.12
CA ALA A 759 -9.28 -4.73 38.44
C ALA A 759 -8.11 -5.74 38.39
N GLU A 760 -8.06 -6.59 37.36
CA GLU A 760 -7.01 -7.60 37.18
C GLU A 760 -5.64 -6.97 36.86
N ILE A 761 -5.61 -5.94 36.02
CA ILE A 761 -4.38 -5.25 35.64
C ILE A 761 -3.89 -4.33 36.77
N LYS A 762 -4.81 -3.70 37.51
CA LYS A 762 -4.46 -2.97 38.74
C LYS A 762 -3.86 -3.91 39.79
N ALA A 763 -4.41 -5.12 39.93
CA ALA A 763 -3.85 -6.15 40.82
C ALA A 763 -2.44 -6.59 40.37
N THR A 764 -2.21 -6.71 39.05
CA THR A 764 -0.88 -6.97 38.47
C THR A 764 0.11 -5.84 38.79
N GLY A 765 -0.32 -4.58 38.70
CA GLY A 765 0.47 -3.43 39.12
C GLY A 765 0.78 -3.44 40.62
N LEU A 766 -0.16 -3.84 41.47
CA LEU A 766 0.09 -3.98 42.90
C LEU A 766 1.09 -5.12 43.17
N ASP A 767 0.96 -6.26 42.50
CA ASP A 767 1.91 -7.38 42.62
C ASP A 767 3.33 -7.00 42.20
N MET A 768 3.49 -6.15 41.18
CA MET A 768 4.78 -5.56 40.81
C MET A 768 5.41 -4.80 41.97
N LEU A 769 4.65 -3.91 42.62
CA LEU A 769 5.13 -3.14 43.77
C LEU A 769 5.46 -4.06 44.95
N ARG A 770 4.63 -5.07 45.22
CA ARG A 770 4.90 -6.08 46.26
C ARG A 770 6.22 -6.81 46.01
N ARG A 771 6.47 -7.27 44.77
CA ARG A 771 7.74 -7.90 44.38
C ARG A 771 8.92 -6.94 44.57
N TYR A 772 8.77 -5.66 44.21
CA TYR A 772 9.82 -4.67 44.41
C TYR A 772 10.15 -4.47 45.89
N ILE A 773 9.15 -4.41 46.77
CA ILE A 773 9.34 -4.36 48.23
C ILE A 773 10.01 -5.64 48.74
N ARG A 774 9.62 -6.82 48.24
CA ARG A 774 10.26 -8.09 48.63
C ARG A 774 11.72 -8.19 48.21
N LEU A 775 12.11 -7.56 47.10
CA LEU A 775 13.51 -7.53 46.64
C LEU A 775 14.31 -6.40 47.29
N SER A 776 13.65 -5.40 47.85
CA SER A 776 14.28 -4.26 48.53
C SER A 776 14.93 -4.70 49.86
N GLY A 777 16.03 -4.06 50.26
CA GLY A 777 16.63 -4.33 51.58
C GLY A 777 15.73 -3.89 52.74
N ASP A 778 15.86 -4.52 53.91
CA ASP A 778 14.99 -4.24 55.08
C ASP A 778 15.08 -2.79 55.59
N SER A 779 16.21 -2.12 55.42
CA SER A 779 16.38 -0.70 55.76
C SER A 779 15.84 0.26 54.68
N PHE A 780 15.68 -0.23 53.45
CA PHE A 780 15.27 0.57 52.30
C PHE A 780 13.76 0.54 52.07
N ALA A 781 13.15 -0.64 52.20
CA ALA A 781 11.72 -0.85 51.97
C ALA A 781 10.80 0.14 52.73
N PRO A 782 11.01 0.46 54.02
CA PRO A 782 10.17 1.43 54.73
C PRO A 782 10.20 2.84 54.12
N LYS A 783 11.35 3.28 53.61
CA LYS A 783 11.49 4.59 52.93
C LYS A 783 10.70 4.62 51.64
N VAL A 784 10.81 3.55 50.84
CA VAL A 784 10.05 3.39 49.59
C VAL A 784 8.55 3.40 49.87
N ILE A 785 8.09 2.64 50.86
CA ILE A 785 6.67 2.58 51.24
C ILE A 785 6.16 3.96 51.64
N ALA A 786 6.92 4.70 52.46
CA ALA A 786 6.54 6.07 52.85
C ALA A 786 6.41 7.00 51.64
N GLN A 787 7.29 6.88 50.64
CA GLN A 787 7.18 7.64 49.40
C GLN A 787 5.96 7.22 48.57
N LEU A 788 5.77 5.91 48.36
CA LEU A 788 4.61 5.37 47.63
C LEU A 788 3.28 5.72 48.31
N LYS A 789 3.25 5.88 49.63
CA LYS A 789 2.07 6.37 50.36
C LYS A 789 1.67 7.78 49.96
N LEU A 790 2.65 8.68 49.78
CA LEU A 790 2.40 10.05 49.33
C LEU A 790 1.84 10.06 47.90
N ASP A 791 2.37 9.20 47.03
CA ASP A 791 2.04 9.20 45.60
C ASP A 791 0.82 8.34 45.21
N LEU A 792 0.56 7.23 45.91
CA LEU A 792 -0.45 6.22 45.55
C LEU A 792 -1.55 6.05 46.62
N GLY A 793 -1.41 6.68 47.79
CA GLY A 793 -2.42 6.69 48.85
C GLY A 793 -2.29 5.57 49.89
N ALA A 794 -3.18 5.62 50.89
CA ALA A 794 -3.08 4.81 52.10
C ALA A 794 -3.38 3.31 51.87
N GLU A 795 -4.26 2.97 50.92
CA GLU A 795 -4.63 1.58 50.63
C GLU A 795 -3.45 0.79 50.05
N VAL A 796 -2.75 1.37 49.06
CA VAL A 796 -1.54 0.78 48.47
C VAL A 796 -0.44 0.68 49.52
N SER A 797 -0.22 1.73 50.32
CA SER A 797 0.74 1.70 51.44
C SER A 797 0.46 0.55 52.40
N ALA A 798 -0.79 0.38 52.85
CA ALA A 798 -1.16 -0.69 53.78
C ALA A 798 -0.89 -2.08 53.20
N ALA A 799 -1.14 -2.27 51.89
CA ALA A 799 -0.81 -3.53 51.21
C ALA A 799 0.72 -3.78 51.16
N LEU A 800 1.53 -2.74 50.94
CA LEU A 800 2.99 -2.86 50.87
C LEU A 800 3.65 -2.98 52.27
N GLU A 801 3.06 -2.36 53.29
CA GLU A 801 3.44 -2.55 54.69
C GLU A 801 3.23 -4.01 55.11
N ALA A 802 2.09 -4.60 54.72
CA ALA A 802 1.85 -6.04 54.90
C ALA A 802 2.91 -6.88 54.17
N THR A 803 3.26 -6.55 52.93
CA THR A 803 4.33 -7.25 52.20
C THR A 803 5.67 -7.17 52.92
N HIS A 804 6.07 -6.00 53.41
CA HIS A 804 7.33 -5.82 54.13
C HIS A 804 7.36 -6.63 55.44
N ILE A 805 6.29 -6.56 56.22
CA ILE A 805 6.18 -7.27 57.50
C ILE A 805 6.11 -8.79 57.29
N MET A 806 5.32 -9.26 56.33
CA MET A 806 5.23 -10.69 55.99
C MET A 806 6.58 -11.23 55.53
N ARG A 807 7.33 -10.48 54.71
CA ARG A 807 8.71 -10.85 54.35
C ARG A 807 9.61 -11.00 55.56
N ARG A 808 9.54 -10.08 56.53
CA ARG A 808 10.32 -10.17 57.78
C ARG A 808 9.87 -11.37 58.63
N LEU A 809 8.57 -11.64 58.70
CA LEU A 809 7.99 -12.77 59.44
C LEU A 809 8.46 -14.13 58.90
N ILE A 810 8.54 -14.27 57.57
CA ILE A 810 9.04 -15.49 56.91
C ILE A 810 10.57 -15.50 56.75
N GLY A 811 11.27 -14.46 57.21
CA GLY A 811 12.74 -14.38 57.17
C GLY A 811 13.32 -14.22 55.77
N GLY A 812 12.54 -13.71 54.81
CA GLY A 812 12.92 -13.62 53.41
C GLY A 812 12.93 -14.96 52.67
N GLU A 813 12.45 -16.04 53.29
CA GLU A 813 12.34 -17.37 52.68
C GLU A 813 11.18 -17.43 51.68
N GLU A 814 11.24 -18.37 50.75
CA GLU A 814 10.08 -18.69 49.92
C GLU A 814 9.00 -19.36 50.78
N LEU A 815 7.74 -19.12 50.44
CA LEU A 815 6.60 -19.61 51.25
C LEU A 815 6.57 -21.15 51.33
N ALA A 816 7.09 -21.86 50.32
CA ALA A 816 7.21 -23.32 50.34
C ALA A 816 8.23 -23.82 51.39
N ASP A 817 9.41 -23.21 51.44
CA ASP A 817 10.43 -23.53 52.45
C ASP A 817 9.93 -23.17 53.87
N TYR A 818 9.24 -22.04 53.98
CA TYR A 818 8.62 -21.62 55.23
C TYR A 818 7.56 -22.62 55.71
N ALA A 819 6.79 -23.21 54.79
CA ALA A 819 5.80 -24.24 55.12
C ALA A 819 6.44 -25.47 55.78
N TYR A 820 7.62 -25.90 55.31
CA TYR A 820 8.37 -27.01 55.91
C TYR A 820 8.85 -26.67 57.34
N SER A 821 9.29 -25.42 57.56
CA SER A 821 9.64 -24.92 58.89
C SER A 821 8.44 -24.86 59.84
N LEU A 822 7.27 -24.44 59.35
CA LEU A 822 6.03 -24.46 60.11
C LEU A 822 5.64 -25.88 60.49
N HIS A 823 5.67 -26.82 59.54
CA HIS A 823 5.34 -28.22 59.81
C HIS A 823 6.24 -28.84 60.87
N THR A 824 7.55 -28.63 60.73
CA THR A 824 8.55 -29.12 61.70
C THR A 824 8.29 -28.56 63.10
N THR A 825 7.96 -27.25 63.18
CA THR A 825 7.62 -26.59 64.45
C THR A 825 6.33 -27.14 65.04
N ALA A 826 5.25 -27.21 64.27
CA ALA A 826 3.96 -27.70 64.71
C ALA A 826 4.06 -29.15 65.23
N LYS A 827 4.77 -30.01 64.50
CA LYS A 827 4.98 -31.41 64.89
C LYS A 827 5.82 -31.53 66.17
N PHE A 828 6.93 -30.78 66.27
CA PHE A 828 7.76 -30.80 67.48
C PHE A 828 6.98 -30.34 68.71
N LEU A 829 6.26 -29.22 68.61
CA LEU A 829 5.43 -28.71 69.71
C LEU A 829 4.27 -29.66 70.05
N TYR A 830 3.72 -30.35 69.06
CA TYR A 830 2.65 -31.32 69.27
C TYR A 830 3.17 -32.53 70.06
N ASP A 831 4.29 -33.11 69.61
CA ASP A 831 4.89 -34.28 70.25
C ASP A 831 5.31 -33.98 71.70
N THR A 832 5.93 -32.82 71.96
CA THR A 832 6.43 -32.46 73.29
C THR A 832 5.36 -31.86 74.20
N GLY A 833 4.35 -31.19 73.64
CA GLY A 833 3.24 -30.59 74.37
C GLY A 833 2.24 -31.63 74.88
N LEU A 834 1.88 -32.58 74.01
CA LEU A 834 0.85 -33.56 74.32
C LEU A 834 1.27 -34.54 75.42
N THR A 835 2.56 -34.89 75.52
CA THR A 835 3.08 -35.73 76.61
C THR A 835 2.79 -35.20 78.01
N TYR A 836 2.70 -33.88 78.17
CA TYR A 836 2.49 -33.23 79.46
C TYR A 836 1.05 -32.74 79.67
N THR A 837 0.12 -33.11 78.78
CA THR A 837 -1.31 -32.76 78.91
C THR A 837 -2.01 -33.64 79.95
N ASP A 838 -1.66 -34.93 80.04
CA ASP A 838 -2.18 -35.86 81.06
C ASP A 838 -1.26 -35.95 82.29
N ARG A 839 -1.67 -35.32 83.39
CA ARG A 839 -0.93 -35.34 84.66
C ARG A 839 -0.87 -36.72 85.31
N GLY A 840 -1.77 -37.64 84.95
CA GLY A 840 -1.80 -39.00 85.47
C GLY A 840 -0.69 -39.90 84.89
N ASN A 841 -0.13 -39.52 83.74
CA ASN A 841 0.79 -40.36 82.97
C ASN A 841 2.06 -39.61 82.52
N LEU A 842 2.76 -39.01 83.49
CA LEU A 842 4.00 -38.27 83.22
C LEU A 842 5.23 -39.19 83.13
N PRO A 843 6.14 -38.99 82.15
CA PRO A 843 7.38 -39.76 82.04
C PRO A 843 8.23 -39.69 83.32
N SER A 844 8.74 -40.84 83.77
CA SER A 844 9.66 -40.89 84.91
C SER A 844 11.06 -40.41 84.52
N VAL A 845 11.84 -39.92 85.50
CA VAL A 845 13.24 -39.52 85.26
C VAL A 845 14.07 -40.63 84.60
N PRO A 846 14.02 -41.91 85.05
CA PRO A 846 14.74 -42.99 84.38
C PRO A 846 14.31 -43.21 82.92
N SER A 847 13.02 -43.08 82.60
CA SER A 847 12.51 -43.19 81.23
C SER A 847 13.13 -42.10 80.34
N LEU A 848 13.05 -40.83 80.78
CA LEU A 848 13.60 -39.70 80.04
C LEU A 848 15.12 -39.80 79.86
N MET A 849 15.84 -40.28 80.88
CA MET A 849 17.29 -40.50 80.79
C MET A 849 17.63 -41.59 79.77
N SER A 850 16.90 -42.70 79.77
CA SER A 850 17.06 -43.78 78.78
C SER A 850 16.83 -43.29 77.35
N ASP A 851 15.77 -42.51 77.15
CA ASP A 851 15.45 -41.93 75.84
C ASP A 851 16.57 -41.01 75.36
N LEU A 852 17.06 -40.12 76.23
CA LEU A 852 18.15 -39.19 75.89
C LEU A 852 19.51 -39.90 75.70
N ASP A 853 19.78 -40.98 76.45
CA ASP A 853 20.98 -41.81 76.26
C ASP A 853 20.99 -42.49 74.88
N SER A 854 19.82 -42.88 74.34
CA SER A 854 19.70 -43.42 72.97
C SER A 854 20.07 -42.38 71.90
N LEU A 855 19.87 -41.09 72.18
CA LEU A 855 20.20 -39.98 71.29
C LEU A 855 21.67 -39.56 71.39
N ASN A 856 22.36 -39.99 72.43
CA ASN A 856 23.69 -39.48 72.75
C ASN A 856 24.81 -40.06 71.86
N GLY A 857 24.55 -41.17 71.18
CA GLY A 857 25.53 -41.86 70.33
C GLY A 857 26.05 -40.97 69.20
N ASN A 858 27.37 -40.88 69.05
CA ASN A 858 28.08 -40.17 67.99
C ASN A 858 28.00 -38.62 67.96
N LEU A 859 27.49 -37.95 69.02
CA LEU A 859 27.50 -36.49 69.09
C LEU A 859 28.82 -35.92 69.64
N THR A 860 29.36 -34.89 68.97
CA THR A 860 30.48 -34.07 69.44
C THR A 860 30.09 -33.12 70.58
N ASP A 861 31.07 -32.61 71.34
CA ASP A 861 30.82 -31.61 72.40
C ASP A 861 30.17 -30.32 71.87
N ALA A 862 30.54 -29.91 70.65
CA ALA A 862 29.93 -28.76 69.99
C ALA A 862 28.44 -28.99 69.67
N GLU A 863 28.08 -30.17 69.16
CA GLU A 863 26.69 -30.53 68.85
C GLU A 863 25.85 -30.67 70.12
N ARG A 864 26.41 -31.25 71.19
CA ARG A 864 25.75 -31.33 72.51
C ARG A 864 25.44 -29.93 73.06
N ARG A 865 26.40 -29.01 73.03
CA ARG A 865 26.19 -27.59 73.41
C ARG A 865 25.12 -26.94 72.52
N ALA A 866 25.15 -27.18 71.21
CA ALA A 866 24.20 -26.61 70.27
C ALA A 866 22.77 -27.09 70.54
N ILE A 867 22.55 -28.40 70.77
CA ILE A 867 21.23 -28.97 71.10
C ILE A 867 20.74 -28.41 72.44
N ALA A 868 21.60 -28.41 73.47
CA ALA A 868 21.24 -27.92 74.81
C ALA A 868 20.73 -26.47 74.75
N ASN A 869 21.48 -25.58 74.11
CA ASN A 869 21.12 -24.17 73.98
C ASN A 869 19.89 -23.98 73.09
N ALA A 870 19.81 -24.70 71.96
CA ALA A 870 18.71 -24.57 71.03
C ALA A 870 17.37 -24.97 71.67
N ILE A 871 17.29 -26.09 72.38
CA ILE A 871 16.03 -26.53 73.02
C ILE A 871 15.58 -25.52 74.08
N LEU A 872 16.49 -24.99 74.88
CA LEU A 872 16.15 -23.97 75.88
C LEU A 872 15.68 -22.66 75.23
N ASP A 873 16.29 -22.26 74.13
CA ASP A 873 15.91 -21.08 73.36
C ASP A 873 14.53 -21.21 72.71
N VAL A 874 14.12 -22.42 72.28
CA VAL A 874 12.74 -22.68 71.82
C VAL A 874 11.76 -22.35 72.93
N GLY A 875 11.99 -22.86 74.15
CA GLY A 875 11.15 -22.58 75.32
C GLY A 875 11.05 -21.08 75.62
N ARG A 876 12.18 -20.35 75.58
CA ARG A 876 12.20 -18.90 75.78
C ARG A 876 11.41 -18.15 74.72
N ALA A 877 11.57 -18.50 73.45
CA ALA A 877 10.85 -17.86 72.36
C ALA A 877 9.33 -18.07 72.46
N LEU A 878 8.88 -19.28 72.84
CA LEU A 878 7.47 -19.58 73.06
C LEU A 878 6.86 -18.75 74.19
N VAL A 879 7.59 -18.58 75.30
CA VAL A 879 7.16 -17.73 76.40
C VAL A 879 6.99 -16.28 75.95
N VAL A 880 7.99 -15.71 75.24
CA VAL A 880 7.90 -14.32 74.76
C VAL A 880 6.72 -14.13 73.81
N LEU A 881 6.49 -15.05 72.87
CA LEU A 881 5.35 -14.99 71.94
C LEU A 881 4.01 -15.10 72.67
N SER A 882 3.90 -16.02 73.63
CA SER A 882 2.68 -16.27 74.40
C SER A 882 2.37 -15.12 75.36
N ASP A 883 3.38 -14.56 76.03
CA ASP A 883 3.24 -13.41 76.92
C ASP A 883 2.81 -12.16 76.13
N ARG A 884 3.43 -11.91 74.95
CA ARG A 884 3.00 -10.83 74.06
C ARG A 884 1.55 -11.02 73.63
N HIS A 885 1.13 -12.24 73.32
CA HIS A 885 -0.25 -12.50 72.94
C HIS A 885 -1.23 -12.28 74.10
N ARG A 886 -0.92 -12.77 75.30
CA ARG A 886 -1.76 -12.62 76.50
C ARG A 886 -1.93 -11.19 76.99
N ARG A 887 -1.00 -10.28 76.65
CA ARG A 887 -1.15 -8.83 76.93
C ARG A 887 -2.35 -8.22 76.21
N PHE A 888 -2.66 -8.70 75.01
CA PHE A 888 -3.78 -8.21 74.19
C PHE A 888 -5.01 -9.12 74.34
N HIS A 889 -4.80 -10.44 74.44
CA HIS A 889 -5.85 -11.45 74.54
C HIS A 889 -5.71 -12.24 75.85
N ALA A 890 -6.33 -11.76 76.93
CA ALA A 890 -6.25 -12.41 78.25
C ALA A 890 -6.78 -13.86 78.24
N LYS A 891 -7.76 -14.15 77.37
CA LYS A 891 -8.26 -15.49 77.07
C LYS A 891 -8.70 -15.55 75.61
N ASP A 892 -8.27 -16.57 74.89
CA ASP A 892 -8.77 -16.85 73.55
C ASP A 892 -10.20 -17.38 73.61
N THR A 893 -11.13 -16.69 72.93
CA THR A 893 -12.49 -17.19 72.72
C THR A 893 -12.62 -17.80 71.33
N ASP A 894 -13.52 -18.76 71.21
CA ASP A 894 -13.80 -19.44 69.94
C ASP A 894 -14.28 -18.49 68.84
N GLU A 895 -15.03 -17.45 69.21
CA GLU A 895 -15.53 -16.41 68.33
C GLU A 895 -14.42 -15.50 67.79
N GLN A 896 -13.45 -15.11 68.64
CA GLN A 896 -12.29 -14.31 68.22
C GLN A 896 -11.41 -15.08 67.24
N ILE A 897 -11.11 -16.36 67.55
CA ILE A 897 -10.33 -17.22 66.66
C ILE A 897 -11.05 -17.36 65.32
N GLN A 898 -12.35 -17.63 65.33
CA GLN A 898 -13.14 -17.78 64.11
C GLN A 898 -13.15 -16.49 63.28
N THR A 899 -13.30 -15.33 63.92
CA THR A 899 -13.25 -14.02 63.25
C THR A 899 -11.92 -13.81 62.50
N GLN A 900 -10.80 -14.19 63.10
CA GLN A 900 -9.48 -14.10 62.47
C GLN A 900 -9.32 -15.11 61.31
N LEU A 901 -9.82 -16.34 61.47
CA LEU A 901 -9.83 -17.35 60.39
C LEU A 901 -10.69 -16.90 59.20
N ASP A 902 -11.80 -16.22 59.46
CA ASP A 902 -12.66 -15.63 58.44
C ASP A 902 -12.01 -14.39 57.78
N GLY A 903 -10.88 -13.93 58.31
CA GLY A 903 -10.09 -12.81 57.81
C GLY A 903 -10.76 -11.48 58.08
N ALA A 904 -11.36 -11.37 59.27
CA ALA A 904 -11.93 -10.16 59.82
C ALA A 904 -11.30 -9.86 61.19
N GLY A 905 -11.67 -8.73 61.78
CA GLY A 905 -11.19 -8.31 63.10
C GLY A 905 -9.80 -7.64 63.08
N ASN A 906 -9.25 -7.45 64.28
CA ASN A 906 -7.95 -6.81 64.49
C ASN A 906 -6.84 -7.87 64.58
N VAL A 907 -5.67 -7.53 64.04
CA VAL A 907 -4.45 -8.35 64.11
C VAL A 907 -3.47 -7.62 65.02
N GLU A 908 -3.33 -8.08 66.26
CA GLU A 908 -2.53 -7.40 67.29
C GLU A 908 -1.27 -8.20 67.65
N THR A 909 -1.25 -9.49 67.34
CA THR A 909 -0.15 -10.39 67.70
C THR A 909 0.29 -11.27 66.51
N ILE A 910 1.49 -11.86 66.62
CA ILE A 910 2.01 -12.82 65.62
C ILE A 910 1.08 -14.04 65.47
N PHE A 911 0.45 -14.47 66.56
CA PHE A 911 -0.54 -15.57 66.52
C PHE A 911 -1.80 -15.18 65.76
N ASP A 912 -2.23 -13.92 65.83
CA ASP A 912 -3.34 -13.43 65.01
C ASP A 912 -2.98 -13.48 63.52
N ILE A 913 -1.74 -13.13 63.15
CA ILE A 913 -1.25 -13.25 61.77
C ILE A 913 -1.28 -14.72 61.32
N PHE A 914 -0.76 -15.64 62.13
CA PHE A 914 -0.82 -17.08 61.82
C PHE A 914 -2.25 -17.58 61.64
N ARG A 915 -3.20 -17.11 62.46
CA ARG A 915 -4.62 -17.44 62.31
C ARG A 915 -5.22 -16.88 61.01
N VAL A 916 -4.94 -15.64 60.64
CA VAL A 916 -5.38 -15.08 59.35
C VAL A 916 -4.80 -15.86 58.17
N MET A 917 -3.52 -16.23 58.24
CA MET A 917 -2.87 -17.08 57.22
C MET A 917 -3.52 -18.46 57.15
N ALA A 918 -3.77 -19.09 58.30
CA ALA A 918 -4.44 -20.37 58.37
C ALA A 918 -5.85 -20.32 57.80
N GLY A 919 -6.58 -19.24 58.06
CA GLY A 919 -7.91 -18.99 57.53
C GLY A 919 -7.94 -18.93 56.00
N TYR A 920 -6.93 -18.33 55.37
CA TYR A 920 -6.78 -18.34 53.92
C TYR A 920 -6.63 -19.75 53.36
N PHE A 921 -5.70 -20.57 53.89
CA PHE A 921 -5.48 -21.93 53.41
C PHE A 921 -6.61 -22.91 53.79
N GLY A 922 -7.18 -22.74 54.98
CA GLY A 922 -8.26 -23.55 55.54
C GLY A 922 -9.66 -23.13 55.11
N ARG A 923 -9.79 -22.04 54.34
CA ARG A 923 -11.06 -21.41 53.93
C ARG A 923 -11.98 -21.10 55.12
N GLY A 924 -11.43 -20.44 56.14
CA GLY A 924 -12.13 -20.06 57.38
C GLY A 924 -12.40 -21.22 58.34
N ARG A 925 -12.07 -22.47 58.00
CA ARG A 925 -12.35 -23.61 58.87
C ARG A 925 -11.40 -23.64 60.05
N ARG A 926 -11.98 -23.77 61.25
CA ARG A 926 -11.23 -24.08 62.46
C ARG A 926 -10.82 -25.55 62.49
N LEU A 927 -9.54 -25.80 62.69
CA LEU A 927 -8.92 -27.12 62.69
C LEU A 927 -8.32 -27.37 64.08
N SER A 928 -9.17 -27.81 65.03
CA SER A 928 -8.75 -28.08 66.40
C SER A 928 -7.62 -29.11 66.49
N VAL A 929 -6.63 -28.84 67.35
CA VAL A 929 -5.69 -29.86 67.84
C VAL A 929 -6.48 -30.95 68.58
N ARG A 930 -6.68 -32.11 67.94
CA ARG A 930 -7.20 -33.30 68.64
C ARG A 930 -6.16 -33.75 69.66
N THR A 931 -6.41 -33.45 70.94
CA THR A 931 -5.60 -33.89 72.09
C THR A 931 -6.00 -35.28 72.62
N ASP A 932 -7.02 -35.91 72.02
CA ASP A 932 -7.60 -37.18 72.52
C ASP A 932 -6.74 -38.42 72.25
N ARG A 933 -5.58 -38.28 71.59
CA ARG A 933 -4.63 -39.39 71.38
C ARG A 933 -3.63 -39.42 72.52
N LEU A 934 -3.70 -40.45 73.36
CA LEU A 934 -2.62 -40.82 74.27
C LEU A 934 -1.38 -41.15 73.43
N LEU A 935 -0.32 -40.35 73.57
CA LEU A 935 1.00 -40.71 73.03
C LEU A 935 1.51 -41.94 73.79
N THR A 936 1.72 -43.04 73.07
CA THR A 936 2.47 -44.21 73.55
C THR A 936 3.98 -44.08 73.36
N ASN A 937 4.44 -42.95 72.78
CA ASN A 937 5.83 -42.71 72.40
C ASN A 937 6.46 -41.63 73.29
N HIS A 938 7.80 -41.64 73.41
CA HIS A 938 8.56 -40.68 74.21
C HIS A 938 8.37 -39.21 73.72
N PRO A 939 8.58 -38.17 74.57
CA PRO A 939 8.32 -36.77 74.20
C PRO A 939 9.06 -36.26 72.95
N LEU A 940 10.19 -36.88 72.58
CA LEU A 940 10.94 -36.54 71.37
C LEU A 940 10.56 -37.40 70.13
N GLY A 941 9.47 -38.18 70.15
CA GLY A 941 9.02 -39.01 69.01
C GLY A 941 9.93 -40.20 68.65
N ASP A 942 10.37 -40.30 67.39
CA ASP A 942 11.37 -41.29 66.91
C ASP A 942 12.65 -40.59 66.42
N ARG A 943 12.91 -39.35 66.89
CA ARG A 943 13.95 -38.48 66.35
C ARG A 943 15.34 -39.02 66.68
N ALA A 944 16.22 -39.16 65.68
CA ALA A 944 17.65 -39.31 65.93
C ALA A 944 18.31 -37.97 66.27
N ALA A 945 19.46 -37.96 66.95
CA ALA A 945 20.05 -36.70 67.42
C ALA A 945 20.43 -35.68 66.33
N PRO A 946 20.97 -36.07 65.15
CA PRO A 946 21.18 -35.11 64.06
C PRO A 946 19.87 -34.54 63.49
N ALA A 947 18.77 -35.29 63.55
CA ALA A 947 17.45 -34.79 63.17
C ALA A 947 16.94 -33.80 64.23
N LEU A 948 16.99 -34.17 65.51
CA LEU A 948 16.62 -33.29 66.62
C LEU A 948 17.36 -31.96 66.55
N MET A 949 18.69 -31.99 66.37
CA MET A 949 19.51 -30.77 66.26
C MET A 949 19.05 -29.85 65.13
N ARG A 950 18.84 -30.41 63.93
CA ARG A 950 18.37 -29.63 62.77
C ARG A 950 16.98 -29.05 63.02
N GLU A 951 16.06 -29.85 63.55
CA GLU A 951 14.70 -29.39 63.86
C GLU A 951 14.71 -28.24 64.88
N VAL A 952 15.42 -28.36 66.00
CA VAL A 952 15.43 -27.30 67.03
C VAL A 952 16.13 -26.03 66.56
N GLN A 953 17.13 -26.14 65.68
CA GLN A 953 17.75 -24.97 65.04
C GLN A 953 16.78 -24.28 64.07
N GLN A 954 16.05 -25.05 63.27
CA GLN A 954 15.04 -24.55 62.34
C GLN A 954 13.86 -23.89 63.08
N ILE A 955 13.38 -24.51 64.17
CA ILE A 955 12.33 -23.95 65.02
C ILE A 955 12.79 -22.63 65.64
N ASN A 956 14.01 -22.59 66.20
CA ASN A 956 14.56 -21.36 66.73
C ASN A 956 14.65 -20.25 65.69
N ARG A 957 15.09 -20.59 64.46
CA ARG A 957 15.12 -19.64 63.35
C ARG A 957 13.72 -19.09 63.08
N LEU A 958 12.71 -19.95 62.92
CA LEU A 958 11.33 -19.53 62.69
C LEU A 958 10.80 -18.63 63.80
N LEU A 959 10.90 -19.04 65.07
CA LEU A 959 10.36 -18.29 66.21
C LEU A 959 11.09 -16.97 66.44
N LYS A 960 12.44 -16.96 66.33
CA LYS A 960 13.24 -15.73 66.50
C LYS A 960 13.03 -14.77 65.34
N THR A 961 12.90 -15.25 64.11
CA THR A 961 12.55 -14.43 62.95
C THR A 961 11.18 -13.80 63.13
N ALA A 962 10.19 -14.56 63.58
CA ALA A 962 8.86 -14.04 63.86
C ALA A 962 8.89 -12.95 64.96
N LEU A 963 9.64 -13.18 66.04
CA LEU A 963 9.83 -12.18 67.10
C LEU A 963 10.57 -10.93 66.64
N ARG A 964 11.51 -11.05 65.69
CA ARG A 964 12.25 -9.93 65.10
C ARG A 964 11.47 -9.17 64.03
N ALA A 965 10.36 -9.72 63.53
CA ALA A 965 9.52 -9.04 62.54
C ALA A 965 8.88 -7.77 63.11
N PHE A 966 8.73 -7.68 64.44
CA PHE A 966 8.19 -6.54 65.18
C PHE A 966 9.13 -6.14 66.32
N GLY A 967 9.31 -4.84 66.56
CA GLY A 967 9.98 -4.34 67.76
C GLY A 967 9.29 -4.80 69.06
N GLU A 968 9.98 -4.75 70.20
CA GLU A 968 9.42 -5.25 71.47
C GLU A 968 8.13 -4.53 71.91
N ASP A 969 8.00 -3.25 71.54
CA ASP A 969 6.86 -2.38 71.84
C ASP A 969 6.13 -1.88 70.58
N GLU A 970 6.42 -2.46 69.42
CA GLU A 970 5.81 -2.05 68.15
C GLU A 970 4.39 -2.63 68.02
N LYS A 971 3.38 -1.76 67.84
CA LYS A 971 2.00 -2.21 67.62
C LYS A 971 1.84 -2.78 66.21
N ILE A 972 1.30 -3.98 66.10
CA ILE A 972 0.93 -4.57 64.81
C ILE A 972 -0.28 -3.82 64.26
N ALA A 973 -0.12 -3.18 63.10
CA ALA A 973 -1.15 -2.37 62.43
C ALA A 973 -1.58 -2.98 61.08
N LEU A 974 -1.56 -4.30 60.96
CA LEU A 974 -1.93 -5.01 59.74
C LEU A 974 -3.43 -5.31 59.70
N THR A 975 -4.04 -5.14 58.53
CA THR A 975 -5.42 -5.60 58.30
C THR A 975 -5.41 -7.05 57.79
N PRO A 976 -6.41 -7.87 58.16
CA PRO A 976 -6.54 -9.23 57.62
C PRO A 976 -6.59 -9.28 56.08
N ALA A 977 -7.23 -8.28 55.46
CA ALA A 977 -7.32 -8.17 54.01
C ALA A 977 -5.93 -7.95 53.36
N ALA A 978 -5.09 -7.10 53.94
CA ALA A 978 -3.73 -6.85 53.43
C ALA A 978 -2.84 -8.10 53.55
N ILE A 979 -2.96 -8.84 54.66
CA ILE A 979 -2.26 -10.13 54.86
C ILE A 979 -2.70 -11.14 53.81
N ARG A 980 -4.01 -11.31 53.59
CA ARG A 980 -4.54 -12.22 52.56
C ARG A 980 -4.05 -11.85 51.17
N GLY A 981 -4.08 -10.56 50.81
CA GLY A 981 -3.59 -10.11 49.51
C GLY A 981 -2.10 -10.40 49.30
N GLU A 982 -1.27 -10.29 50.33
CA GLU A 982 0.15 -10.69 50.25
C GLU A 982 0.29 -12.23 50.14
N LEU A 983 -0.51 -13.00 50.88
CA LEU A 983 -0.50 -14.47 50.77
C LEU A 983 -0.92 -14.94 49.39
N GLU A 984 -1.91 -14.32 48.77
CA GLU A 984 -2.31 -14.59 47.39
C GLU A 984 -1.14 -14.35 46.42
N SER A 985 -0.42 -13.22 46.59
CA SER A 985 0.78 -12.90 45.81
C SER A 985 1.89 -13.94 45.98
N LEU A 986 2.21 -14.33 47.22
CA LEU A 986 3.22 -15.36 47.50
C LEU A 986 2.80 -16.75 46.99
N TRP A 987 1.53 -17.11 47.17
CA TRP A 987 0.97 -18.38 46.74
C TRP A 987 0.93 -18.49 45.21
N ALA A 988 0.69 -17.37 44.50
CA ALA A 988 0.63 -17.32 43.05
C ALA A 988 1.97 -17.65 42.36
N VAL A 989 3.10 -17.61 43.07
CA VAL A 989 4.43 -17.94 42.53
C VAL A 989 4.73 -19.44 42.62
N ILE A 990 4.13 -20.16 43.58
CA ILE A 990 4.37 -21.60 43.81
C ILE A 990 3.76 -22.44 42.67
N ALA A 991 4.38 -23.54 42.27
CA ALA A 991 3.83 -24.42 41.23
C ALA A 991 2.53 -25.11 41.68
N LEU A 992 1.58 -25.35 40.76
CA LEU A 992 0.25 -25.87 41.10
C LEU A 992 0.28 -27.24 41.82
N TYR A 993 1.21 -28.12 41.47
CA TYR A 993 1.33 -29.44 42.10
C TYR A 993 1.78 -29.33 43.57
N GLU A 994 2.71 -28.42 43.84
CA GLU A 994 3.23 -28.13 45.18
C GLU A 994 2.20 -27.40 46.05
N ARG A 995 1.39 -26.52 45.45
CA ARG A 995 0.25 -25.91 46.15
C ARG A 995 -0.73 -26.96 46.71
N ARG A 996 -0.98 -28.04 45.95
CA ARG A 996 -1.91 -29.10 46.36
C ARG A 996 -1.40 -29.90 47.55
N THR A 997 -0.09 -30.05 47.70
CA THR A 997 0.52 -30.75 48.83
C THR A 997 0.58 -29.85 50.06
N LEU A 998 0.96 -28.57 49.89
CA LEU A 998 1.21 -27.67 51.01
C LEU A 998 -0.06 -27.10 51.65
N VAL A 999 -1.16 -26.91 50.90
CA VAL A 999 -2.35 -26.18 51.38
C VAL A 999 -2.95 -26.77 52.66
N LYS A 1000 -3.00 -28.10 52.77
CA LYS A 1000 -3.59 -28.77 53.93
C LYS A 1000 -2.69 -28.63 55.16
N ASP A 1001 -1.39 -28.83 54.97
CA ASP A 1001 -0.42 -28.80 56.06
C ASP A 1001 -0.27 -27.37 56.59
N LEU A 1002 -0.18 -26.37 55.71
CA LEU A 1002 -0.19 -24.96 56.09
C LEU A 1002 -1.45 -24.57 56.87
N ALA A 1003 -2.64 -24.97 56.42
CA ALA A 1003 -3.89 -24.68 57.12
C ALA A 1003 -3.92 -25.25 58.55
N ILE A 1004 -3.34 -26.43 58.75
CA ILE A 1004 -3.27 -27.11 60.04
C ILE A 1004 -2.18 -26.47 60.90
N ASP A 1005 -0.95 -26.41 60.42
CA ASP A 1005 0.23 -26.07 61.20
C ASP A 1005 0.19 -24.62 61.69
N LEU A 1006 -0.35 -23.69 60.88
CA LEU A 1006 -0.54 -22.30 61.27
C LEU A 1006 -1.59 -22.10 62.38
N GLN A 1007 -2.58 -22.99 62.54
CA GLN A 1007 -3.49 -22.97 63.70
C GLN A 1007 -2.87 -23.67 64.90
N ARG A 1008 -2.16 -24.77 64.66
CA ARG A 1008 -1.59 -25.60 65.72
C ARG A 1008 -0.48 -24.90 66.50
N ILE A 1009 0.39 -24.13 65.83
CA ILE A 1009 1.52 -23.49 66.51
C ILE A 1009 1.02 -22.51 67.61
N PRO A 1010 0.10 -21.57 67.33
CA PRO A 1010 -0.51 -20.73 68.38
C PRO A 1010 -1.17 -21.55 69.50
N GLU A 1011 -2.00 -22.54 69.16
CA GLU A 1011 -2.72 -23.36 70.14
C GLU A 1011 -1.75 -24.10 71.07
N LEU A 1012 -0.73 -24.76 70.51
CA LEU A 1012 0.26 -25.52 71.26
C LEU A 1012 1.20 -24.61 72.06
N ALA A 1013 1.60 -23.46 71.54
CA ALA A 1013 2.44 -22.51 72.25
C ALA A 1013 1.74 -21.96 73.50
N LEU A 1014 0.46 -21.60 73.38
CA LEU A 1014 -0.34 -21.13 74.51
C LEU A 1014 -0.60 -22.25 75.52
N MET A 1015 -0.86 -23.48 75.06
CA MET A 1015 -1.02 -24.65 75.93
C MET A 1015 0.26 -24.95 76.73
N ILE A 1016 1.43 -24.99 76.06
CA ILE A 1016 2.73 -25.28 76.68
C ILE A 1016 3.08 -24.24 77.77
N THR A 1017 2.66 -22.99 77.60
CA THR A 1017 3.01 -21.87 78.49
C THR A 1017 1.92 -21.51 79.51
N GLU A 1018 0.75 -22.16 79.50
CA GLU A 1018 -0.40 -21.78 80.35
C GLU A 1018 -0.12 -21.96 81.85
N LYS A 1019 0.55 -23.06 82.22
CA LYS A 1019 0.71 -23.49 83.62
C LYS A 1019 2.16 -23.58 84.07
N ALA A 1020 3.09 -23.07 83.26
CA ALA A 1020 4.52 -23.19 83.51
C ALA A 1020 5.06 -21.94 84.24
N ASP A 1021 5.87 -22.13 85.28
CA ASP A 1021 6.60 -21.04 85.93
C ASP A 1021 7.77 -20.63 85.02
N VAL A 1022 7.69 -19.44 84.43
CA VAL A 1022 8.72 -18.88 83.53
C VAL A 1022 10.11 -18.84 84.20
N ARG A 1023 10.19 -18.77 85.54
CA ARG A 1023 11.45 -18.82 86.30
C ARG A 1023 12.19 -20.16 86.14
N THR A 1024 11.54 -21.21 85.63
CA THR A 1024 12.18 -22.51 85.30
C THR A 1024 13.14 -22.42 84.10
N LEU A 1025 12.95 -21.45 83.21
CA LEU A 1025 13.86 -21.19 82.08
C LEU A 1025 15.03 -20.25 82.47
N GLN A 1026 14.97 -19.66 83.66
CA GLN A 1026 15.98 -18.85 84.31
C GLN A 1026 16.72 -19.66 85.40
N ASP A 1027 17.79 -19.14 85.98
CA ASP A 1027 18.58 -19.86 86.99
C ASP A 1027 17.90 -19.87 88.37
N SER A 1028 16.82 -20.63 88.49
CA SER A 1028 16.07 -20.88 89.73
C SER A 1028 16.49 -22.19 90.42
N GLY A 1029 16.07 -22.39 91.67
CA GLY A 1029 16.32 -23.64 92.41
C GLY A 1029 15.71 -24.88 91.72
N VAL A 1030 14.55 -24.73 91.07
CA VAL A 1030 13.92 -25.78 90.26
C VAL A 1030 14.73 -26.03 88.98
N ALA A 1031 15.15 -24.97 88.29
CA ALA A 1031 15.98 -25.09 87.08
C ALA A 1031 17.30 -25.84 87.34
N LYS A 1032 17.98 -25.56 88.46
CA LYS A 1032 19.20 -26.30 88.85
C LYS A 1032 18.93 -27.79 89.09
N ARG A 1033 17.80 -28.15 89.70
CA ARG A 1033 17.44 -29.57 89.93
C ARG A 1033 17.09 -30.29 88.63
N LEU A 1034 16.46 -29.60 87.68
CA LEU A 1034 16.21 -30.11 86.33
C LEU A 1034 17.50 -30.22 85.51
N ASP A 1035 18.43 -29.27 85.62
CA ASP A 1035 19.73 -29.31 84.95
C ASP A 1035 20.59 -30.49 85.42
N MET A 1036 20.48 -30.86 86.69
CA MET A 1036 21.12 -32.05 87.26
C MET A 1036 20.37 -33.35 86.94
N ASN A 1037 19.28 -33.28 86.18
CA ASN A 1037 18.36 -34.39 85.87
C ASN A 1037 17.82 -35.12 87.12
N ARG A 1038 17.67 -34.41 88.26
CA ARG A 1038 17.22 -34.96 89.56
C ARG A 1038 15.73 -34.78 89.84
N GLN A 1039 15.06 -33.90 89.10
CA GLN A 1039 13.64 -33.63 89.22
C GLN A 1039 12.91 -34.12 87.97
N ARG A 1040 11.74 -34.74 88.16
CA ARG A 1040 10.84 -35.11 87.06
C ARG A 1040 10.21 -33.82 86.49
N PRO A 1041 10.29 -33.56 85.18
CA PRO A 1041 9.56 -32.45 84.58
C PRO A 1041 8.04 -32.61 84.75
N GLU A 1042 7.35 -31.54 85.11
CA GLU A 1042 5.88 -31.54 85.26
C GLU A 1042 5.15 -30.90 84.08
N ASN A 1043 5.89 -30.19 83.21
CA ASN A 1043 5.38 -29.55 82.00
C ASN A 1043 6.46 -29.52 80.90
N THR A 1044 6.08 -29.13 79.69
CA THR A 1044 6.96 -29.11 78.52
C THR A 1044 8.14 -28.12 78.65
N LEU A 1045 7.98 -26.98 79.34
CA LEU A 1045 9.10 -26.04 79.54
C LEU A 1045 10.16 -26.60 80.51
N GLU A 1046 9.71 -27.26 81.57
CA GLU A 1046 10.61 -28.01 82.46
C GLU A 1046 11.31 -29.15 81.73
N PHE A 1047 10.61 -29.81 80.80
CA PHE A 1047 11.20 -30.84 79.96
C PHE A 1047 12.30 -30.26 79.07
N TYR A 1048 12.08 -29.10 78.44
CA TYR A 1048 13.13 -28.42 77.67
C TYR A 1048 14.35 -28.06 78.54
N ARG A 1049 14.15 -27.61 79.79
CA ARG A 1049 15.26 -27.37 80.73
C ARG A 1049 15.97 -28.67 81.14
N PHE A 1050 15.23 -29.76 81.33
CA PHE A 1050 15.78 -31.09 81.64
C PHE A 1050 16.66 -31.63 80.50
N VAL A 1051 16.23 -31.48 79.24
CA VAL A 1051 17.02 -31.87 78.06
C VAL A 1051 18.26 -30.98 77.91
N HIS A 1052 18.14 -29.67 78.16
CA HIS A 1052 19.29 -28.76 78.23
C HIS A 1052 20.33 -29.24 79.25
N GLY A 1053 19.90 -29.56 80.47
CA GLY A 1053 20.76 -30.11 81.53
C GLY A 1053 21.49 -31.38 81.11
N TYR A 1054 20.75 -32.32 80.53
CA TYR A 1054 21.26 -33.62 80.11
C TYR A 1054 22.42 -33.50 79.12
N PHE A 1055 22.26 -32.68 78.08
CA PHE A 1055 23.30 -32.50 77.05
C PHE A 1055 24.45 -31.63 77.56
N LYS A 1056 24.16 -30.59 78.35
CA LYS A 1056 25.18 -29.71 78.96
C LYS A 1056 26.12 -30.50 79.90
N ALA A 1057 25.59 -31.42 80.71
CA ALA A 1057 26.39 -32.20 81.65
C ALA A 1057 27.35 -33.21 80.99
N ARG A 1058 27.15 -33.53 79.71
CA ARG A 1058 27.95 -34.51 78.95
C ARG A 1058 28.94 -33.86 77.97
N VAL A 1059 29.12 -32.55 78.06
CA VAL A 1059 30.19 -31.81 77.39
C VAL A 1059 31.46 -31.95 78.23
N ARG A 1060 32.55 -32.47 77.66
CA ARG A 1060 33.81 -32.63 78.40
C ARG A 1060 34.53 -31.29 78.56
N GLY A 1061 34.43 -30.70 79.75
CA GLY A 1061 35.21 -29.53 80.19
C GLY A 1061 34.76 -28.19 79.61
N ASP A 1062 34.61 -27.20 80.51
CA ASP A 1062 34.99 -25.82 80.22
C ASP A 1062 36.43 -25.61 80.73
#